data_AF-A0A9W4MKU2-F1
#
_entry.id   AF-A0A9W4MKU2-F1
#
_cell.length_a   1.000
_cell.length_b   1.000
_cell.length_c   1.000
_cell.angle_alpha   90.00
_cell.angle_beta   90.00
_cell.angle_gamma   90.00
#
_symmetry.space_group_name_H-M   'P 1'
#
loop_
_entity.id
_entity.type
_entity.pdbx_description
1 polymer ?
#
loop_
_entity_poly.entity_id
_entity_poly.type
_entity_poly.pdbx_seq_one_letter_code
_entity_poly.pdbx_strand_id
1 'polypeptide(L)'
;MYLFGRLAKRPHKRKIGTVNQPADDMASGSSPTESSVYEYYPIKPRYPTSDSDPKDGINRKVFVRQNIDEWSSKKTNKKQVDLFILALARLQKLDPKERISYFQIAGIHGQPFARWDDPSPEPMKNGYCFHSHVIFPIWHRPYVFLFEHVLYDIMVNDIIPQFPEDRQDGWREQAESWRLPFWDWARNGRVPDLAKYPTITVPKPEGGTVRIDNPLFQFRMPTDQPMRSEGVGTENTWQDDAEQEDYKNFGNAIGTSRWPDEDDQNPNSEGWRHGVVNNRKVADAFNSHEGYNDKNHGPAAEMVYRLLTVPMDYTTFASTNPTSKDQNVEEDLNIEYIHNNIHGWAGDAGHMGNVPVAAFDPLFFLHHCNIDRLFAIWQALNPDKWLDNVHGDNATIRDSHGKEQAVNDQTPLQPFRKDEDGSYWSPEGVRHTPNLGYSYPELPRWDAQYRQQDGALDQVAFQKSIISTVNTYYGVSRDLALDPKAPVPEGVAAIDGGLQVSDFAFSIRFLKYALGGQPFWVKLYLAQEEGVQTPITDLIAEVYNFSQKPELDGAVVCGNCTDGQKAKVKSTAYIPITPVLFKLARSGRKLKSLSRDEVLEYIRKRAYWRVFKHGKELPRYDVEKLDLEIIGSSNDTKVFEDPTKPPAFENFKKEPTITGGADGALDPELKQPKIEPPAPQPKRPKANLPLYGSLRFPRILKADSVILLESSSVDLSTPDSKIDMTQISIKDANDDTIFHISIRRGQGEIIFNSKLDGSWGEEERIPIGSRFENEEGATILIHDQGNGYEVSIDWVHALWFAKRADGRTAQSIWYGLGDKQGTSTLSEDLEVRTYPSMKALFLQKHSHEEEK
;
A
#
# COMPACT_ATOMS: atom_id res chain seq x y z
N MET A 1 68.62 -13.65 -18.41
CA MET A 1 69.71 -12.80 -17.87
C MET A 1 69.04 -11.52 -17.34
N TYR A 2 69.11 -11.26 -16.02
CA TYR A 2 68.83 -10.00 -15.27
C TYR A 2 67.67 -9.05 -15.72
N LEU A 3 66.62 -8.88 -14.89
CA LEU A 3 66.36 -7.74 -13.96
C LEU A 3 66.08 -6.37 -14.66
N PHE A 4 65.10 -5.52 -14.32
CA PHE A 4 64.32 -5.18 -13.10
C PHE A 4 62.82 -4.95 -13.46
N GLY A 5 61.82 -4.70 -12.59
CA GLY A 5 61.74 -4.64 -11.12
C GLY A 5 60.87 -3.47 -10.57
N ARG A 6 59.92 -3.76 -9.65
CA ARG A 6 59.12 -2.84 -8.77
C ARG A 6 57.94 -2.06 -9.42
N LEU A 7 56.84 -1.71 -8.73
CA LEU A 7 56.38 -1.95 -7.33
C LEU A 7 54.84 -1.83 -7.22
N ALA A 8 54.21 -2.57 -6.31
CA ALA A 8 52.79 -2.41 -5.94
C ALA A 8 52.62 -1.72 -4.57
N LYS A 9 51.47 -1.08 -4.32
CA LYS A 9 51.06 -0.57 -2.99
C LYS A 9 49.62 -0.98 -2.66
N ARG A 10 49.44 -1.61 -1.49
CA ARG A 10 48.16 -1.74 -0.76
C ARG A 10 48.16 -0.75 0.43
N PRO A 11 47.01 -0.26 0.92
CA PRO A 11 46.92 0.41 2.22
C PRO A 11 46.85 -0.59 3.38
N HIS A 12 47.16 -0.12 4.59
CA HIS A 12 47.32 -0.94 5.81
C HIS A 12 46.01 -1.26 6.56
N LYS A 13 45.91 -2.49 7.09
CA LYS A 13 45.14 -2.77 8.31
C LYS A 13 45.98 -2.37 9.55
N ARG A 14 45.36 -1.75 10.56
CA ARG A 14 45.97 -1.44 11.87
C ARG A 14 45.32 -2.30 12.95
N LYS A 15 46.11 -2.89 13.86
CA LYS A 15 45.64 -3.59 15.07
C LYS A 15 45.88 -2.71 16.30
N ILE A 16 44.91 -2.68 17.20
CA ILE A 16 44.94 -2.26 18.62
C ILE A 16 43.86 -3.16 19.28
N GLY A 17 43.96 -3.73 20.48
CA GLY A 17 44.97 -3.68 21.55
C GLY A 17 44.25 -3.73 22.90
N THR A 18 44.25 -4.90 23.57
CA THR A 18 43.41 -5.18 24.77
C THR A 18 44.11 -4.87 26.10
N VAL A 19 43.46 -4.12 27.01
CA VAL A 19 43.79 -3.99 28.44
C VAL A 19 42.52 -3.67 29.25
N ASN A 20 42.48 -4.06 30.54
CA ASN A 20 41.35 -3.94 31.47
C ASN A 20 41.72 -2.96 32.64
N GLN A 21 40.87 -2.52 33.58
CA GLN A 21 39.51 -2.97 33.92
C GLN A 21 38.54 -1.77 34.25
N PRO A 22 37.93 -1.48 35.44
CA PRO A 22 36.60 -0.83 35.44
C PRO A 22 36.44 0.50 36.21
N ALA A 23 35.37 1.26 35.90
CA ALA A 23 34.50 1.94 36.87
C ALA A 23 33.21 2.46 36.20
N ASP A 24 32.09 2.21 36.88
CA ASP A 24 30.73 2.79 36.81
C ASP A 24 30.41 3.90 35.79
N ASP A 25 29.40 3.65 34.94
CA ASP A 25 28.23 4.54 34.80
C ASP A 25 27.03 3.78 34.18
N MET A 26 25.82 3.96 34.75
CA MET A 26 24.58 3.36 34.24
C MET A 26 23.79 4.36 33.37
N ALA A 27 23.95 4.30 32.05
CA ALA A 27 22.98 4.89 31.11
C ALA A 27 23.07 4.26 29.70
N SER A 28 21.92 4.14 29.02
CA SER A 28 21.75 3.89 27.57
C SER A 28 22.68 2.84 26.92
N GLY A 29 22.45 1.56 27.23
CA GLY A 29 23.07 0.45 26.51
C GLY A 29 22.25 0.00 25.29
N SER A 30 22.34 0.68 24.16
CA SER A 30 22.04 0.05 22.87
C SER A 30 23.19 -0.88 22.50
N SER A 31 23.02 -2.19 22.72
CA SER A 31 23.90 -3.16 22.05
C SER A 31 23.75 -2.95 20.54
N PRO A 32 24.86 -2.85 19.78
CA PRO A 32 24.77 -2.85 18.33
C PRO A 32 24.20 -4.19 17.90
N THR A 33 22.98 -4.16 17.37
CA THR A 33 22.38 -5.28 16.64
C THR A 33 23.34 -5.70 15.52
N GLU A 34 23.47 -7.01 15.25
CA GLU A 34 24.40 -7.55 14.25
C GLU A 34 24.19 -6.93 12.84
N SER A 35 23.00 -6.37 12.59
CA SER A 35 22.69 -5.56 11.41
C SER A 35 23.62 -4.36 11.16
N SER A 36 24.39 -3.89 12.14
CA SER A 36 25.35 -2.79 11.95
C SER A 36 26.72 -3.23 11.37
N VAL A 37 26.97 -4.54 11.26
CA VAL A 37 28.27 -5.10 10.85
C VAL A 37 28.35 -5.34 9.34
N TYR A 38 27.21 -5.61 8.69
CA TYR A 38 27.14 -5.95 7.27
C TYR A 38 27.07 -4.71 6.37
N GLU A 39 27.86 -4.69 5.30
CA GLU A 39 27.74 -3.70 4.22
C GLU A 39 26.36 -3.83 3.54
N TYR A 40 25.98 -5.06 3.20
CA TYR A 40 24.69 -5.47 2.63
C TYR A 40 23.98 -6.46 3.56
N TYR A 41 22.70 -6.27 3.88
CA TYR A 41 21.98 -7.15 4.82
C TYR A 41 21.49 -8.43 4.13
N PRO A 42 22.08 -9.61 4.42
CA PRO A 42 21.82 -10.83 3.66
C PRO A 42 20.67 -11.64 4.27
N ILE A 43 19.59 -11.88 3.52
CA ILE A 43 18.50 -12.74 4.00
C ILE A 43 18.77 -14.20 3.60
N LYS A 44 19.11 -15.04 4.59
CA LYS A 44 19.59 -16.41 4.38
C LYS A 44 18.54 -17.46 4.77
N PRO A 45 18.34 -18.54 3.97
CA PRO A 45 17.38 -19.58 4.27
C PRO A 45 17.79 -20.43 5.48
N ARG A 46 16.84 -20.70 6.38
CA ARG A 46 17.03 -21.58 7.54
C ARG A 46 16.36 -22.94 7.31
N TYR A 47 17.03 -24.01 7.71
CA TYR A 47 16.62 -25.40 7.42
C TYR A 47 16.58 -26.25 8.68
N PRO A 48 15.68 -27.25 8.77
CA PRO A 48 15.70 -28.21 9.87
C PRO A 48 17.06 -28.92 9.94
N THR A 49 17.66 -28.96 11.13
CA THR A 49 18.97 -29.63 11.35
C THR A 49 18.87 -31.15 11.29
N SER A 50 17.68 -31.70 11.59
CA SER A 50 17.31 -33.10 11.39
C SER A 50 16.39 -33.26 10.17
N ASP A 51 16.57 -34.35 9.43
CA ASP A 51 15.71 -34.78 8.31
C ASP A 51 15.59 -33.81 7.11
N SER A 52 16.56 -32.92 6.88
CA SER A 52 16.63 -32.07 5.68
C SER A 52 17.95 -32.30 4.93
N ASP A 53 17.95 -33.11 3.87
CA ASP A 53 19.13 -33.26 3.00
C ASP A 53 19.08 -32.20 1.87
N PRO A 54 20.10 -31.34 1.70
CA PRO A 54 20.21 -30.45 0.55
C PRO A 54 20.14 -31.16 -0.81
N LYS A 55 20.48 -32.45 -0.89
CA LYS A 55 20.39 -33.25 -2.13
C LYS A 55 18.97 -33.52 -2.60
N ASP A 56 17.97 -33.42 -1.72
CA ASP A 56 16.55 -33.57 -2.09
C ASP A 56 16.03 -32.38 -2.93
N GLY A 57 16.82 -31.30 -3.06
CA GLY A 57 16.48 -30.12 -3.83
C GLY A 57 15.16 -29.51 -3.37
N ILE A 58 14.23 -29.27 -4.30
CA ILE A 58 12.90 -28.72 -4.00
C ILE A 58 11.98 -29.68 -3.22
N ASN A 59 12.38 -30.94 -3.02
CA ASN A 59 11.62 -31.91 -2.21
C ASN A 59 12.13 -32.00 -0.77
N ARG A 60 13.20 -31.27 -0.43
CA ARG A 60 13.78 -31.28 0.92
C ARG A 60 12.76 -30.85 1.97
N LYS A 61 12.85 -31.45 3.17
CA LYS A 61 12.05 -31.02 4.32
C LYS A 61 12.44 -29.59 4.74
N VAL A 62 11.44 -28.74 4.92
CA VAL A 62 11.57 -27.36 5.39
C VAL A 62 10.50 -27.07 6.44
N PHE A 63 10.63 -25.94 7.14
CA PHE A 63 9.62 -25.51 8.11
C PHE A 63 8.37 -24.97 7.40
N VAL A 64 7.25 -24.89 8.12
CA VAL A 64 5.95 -24.54 7.53
C VAL A 64 5.41 -23.23 8.09
N ARG A 65 5.11 -22.27 7.20
CA ARG A 65 4.30 -21.09 7.51
C ARG A 65 2.85 -21.55 7.72
N GLN A 66 2.29 -21.33 8.91
CA GLN A 66 0.98 -21.88 9.28
C GLN A 66 -0.13 -20.80 9.26
N ASN A 67 -1.39 -21.21 9.13
CA ASN A 67 -2.53 -20.30 9.28
C ASN A 67 -2.51 -19.69 10.69
N ILE A 68 -2.59 -18.36 10.81
CA ILE A 68 -2.37 -17.64 12.07
C ILE A 68 -3.33 -18.04 13.20
N ASP A 69 -4.62 -18.24 12.92
CA ASP A 69 -5.62 -18.59 13.94
C ASP A 69 -5.46 -20.05 14.38
N GLU A 70 -5.23 -20.97 13.44
CA GLU A 70 -4.97 -22.39 13.73
C GLU A 70 -3.62 -22.62 14.42
N TRP A 71 -2.61 -21.81 14.09
CA TRP A 71 -1.28 -21.88 14.70
C TRP A 71 -1.29 -21.33 16.13
N SER A 72 -1.90 -20.17 16.35
CA SER A 72 -1.85 -19.48 17.64
C SER A 72 -2.75 -20.10 18.71
N SER A 73 -3.81 -20.79 18.31
CA SER A 73 -4.70 -21.53 19.22
C SER A 73 -4.10 -22.84 19.76
N LYS A 74 -3.07 -23.40 19.11
CA LYS A 74 -2.39 -24.62 19.57
C LYS A 74 -1.50 -24.33 20.78
N LYS A 75 -1.81 -24.94 21.93
CA LYS A 75 -1.04 -24.81 23.18
C LYS A 75 0.46 -25.14 23.02
N THR A 76 0.80 -26.08 22.14
CA THR A 76 2.19 -26.44 21.80
C THR A 76 2.98 -25.27 21.23
N ASN A 77 2.31 -24.38 20.49
CA ASN A 77 2.93 -23.27 19.78
C ASN A 77 3.01 -21.99 20.64
N LYS A 78 2.54 -22.02 21.90
CA LYS A 78 2.44 -20.84 22.77
C LYS A 78 3.77 -20.08 22.89
N LYS A 79 4.90 -20.79 22.96
CA LYS A 79 6.23 -20.17 22.96
C LYS A 79 6.56 -19.47 21.64
N GLN A 80 6.23 -20.07 20.49
CA GLN A 80 6.40 -19.42 19.19
C GLN A 80 5.53 -18.15 19.06
N VAL A 81 4.29 -18.20 19.58
CA VAL A 81 3.38 -17.03 19.62
C VAL A 81 3.97 -15.92 20.48
N ASP A 82 4.46 -16.26 21.67
CA ASP A 82 5.09 -15.29 22.58
C ASP A 82 6.34 -14.65 21.95
N LEU A 83 7.20 -15.46 21.32
CA LEU A 83 8.38 -14.98 20.59
C LEU A 83 8.01 -14.05 19.43
N PHE A 84 6.99 -14.40 18.63
CA PHE A 84 6.51 -13.55 17.52
C PHE A 84 6.00 -12.20 18.01
N ILE A 85 5.15 -12.18 19.04
CA ILE A 85 4.60 -10.92 19.59
C ILE A 85 5.70 -10.08 20.24
N LEU A 86 6.61 -10.68 21.01
CA LEU A 86 7.73 -9.97 21.63
C LEU A 86 8.71 -9.42 20.59
N ALA A 87 9.05 -10.20 19.56
CA ALA A 87 9.95 -9.76 18.50
C ALA A 87 9.34 -8.65 17.63
N LEU A 88 8.04 -8.73 17.29
CA LEU A 88 7.37 -7.68 16.53
C LEU A 88 7.23 -6.39 17.36
N ALA A 89 6.91 -6.49 18.65
CA ALA A 89 6.89 -5.34 19.56
C ALA A 89 8.29 -4.70 19.74
N ARG A 90 9.38 -5.46 19.60
CA ARG A 90 10.75 -4.95 19.58
C ARG A 90 11.09 -4.30 18.24
N LEU A 91 10.75 -4.93 17.12
CA LEU A 91 10.96 -4.44 15.75
C LEU A 91 10.30 -3.07 15.51
N GLN A 92 9.08 -2.88 16.03
CA GLN A 92 8.36 -1.60 15.96
C GLN A 92 8.94 -0.51 16.88
N LYS A 93 9.83 -0.86 17.81
CA LYS A 93 10.48 0.05 18.76
C LYS A 93 11.94 0.40 18.40
N LEU A 94 12.45 -0.10 17.27
CA LEU A 94 13.74 0.35 16.73
C LEU A 94 13.60 1.80 16.22
N ASP A 95 14.69 2.57 16.25
CA ASP A 95 14.68 3.94 15.73
C ASP A 95 14.31 3.89 14.23
N PRO A 96 13.38 4.74 13.74
CA PRO A 96 12.92 4.69 12.35
C PRO A 96 14.03 4.96 11.31
N LYS A 97 15.24 5.35 11.72
CA LYS A 97 16.44 5.49 10.87
C LYS A 97 17.31 4.23 10.83
N GLU A 98 17.09 3.26 11.73
CA GLU A 98 17.78 1.97 11.68
C GLU A 98 17.32 1.17 10.44
N ARG A 99 18.27 0.68 9.62
CA ARG A 99 18.02 -0.10 8.40
C ARG A 99 17.01 -1.22 8.59
N ILE A 100 17.06 -1.92 9.72
CA ILE A 100 16.18 -3.07 10.02
C ILE A 100 14.94 -2.71 10.84
N SER A 101 14.66 -1.42 11.08
CA SER A 101 13.44 -1.00 11.80
C SER A 101 12.18 -1.38 11.05
N TYR A 102 11.07 -1.54 11.77
CA TYR A 102 9.76 -1.75 11.16
C TYR A 102 9.44 -0.67 10.11
N PHE A 103 9.76 0.59 10.43
CA PHE A 103 9.52 1.74 9.56
C PHE A 103 10.31 1.64 8.25
N GLN A 104 11.62 1.35 8.31
CA GLN A 104 12.43 1.19 7.08
C GLN A 104 11.98 -0.02 6.25
N ILE A 105 11.66 -1.15 6.88
CA ILE A 105 11.21 -2.35 6.16
C ILE A 105 9.84 -2.11 5.50
N ALA A 106 8.90 -1.46 6.19
CA ALA A 106 7.63 -1.01 5.59
C ALA A 106 7.87 -0.01 4.44
N GLY A 107 8.81 0.91 4.62
CA GLY A 107 9.19 1.93 3.63
C GLY A 107 9.74 1.38 2.30
N ILE A 108 10.24 0.13 2.26
CA ILE A 108 10.64 -0.54 1.00
C ILE A 108 9.49 -0.56 0.00
N HIS A 109 8.26 -0.76 0.47
CA HIS A 109 7.08 -0.84 -0.39
C HIS A 109 6.76 0.50 -1.09
N GLY A 110 6.90 1.62 -0.39
CA GLY A 110 6.32 2.90 -0.81
C GLY A 110 7.01 4.11 -0.17
N GLN A 111 6.22 4.99 0.44
CA GLN A 111 6.76 6.15 1.15
C GLN A 111 7.60 5.72 2.36
N PRO A 112 8.69 6.42 2.70
CA PRO A 112 9.08 7.75 2.23
C PRO A 112 9.90 7.77 0.91
N PHE A 113 9.88 6.70 0.10
CA PHE A 113 10.71 6.56 -1.11
C PHE A 113 12.22 6.69 -0.79
N ALA A 114 12.63 6.14 0.36
CA ALA A 114 14.02 6.02 0.74
C ALA A 114 14.67 4.79 0.10
N ARG A 115 16.00 4.85 -0.14
CA ARG A 115 16.78 3.67 -0.49
C ARG A 115 16.89 2.74 0.71
N TRP A 116 16.76 1.45 0.46
CA TRP A 116 16.98 0.41 1.46
C TRP A 116 18.10 -0.51 0.99
N ASP A 117 19.12 -0.68 1.84
CA ASP A 117 20.29 -1.54 1.58
C ASP A 117 20.97 -1.32 0.22
N ASP A 118 21.03 -0.06 -0.21
CA ASP A 118 21.58 0.40 -1.48
C ASP A 118 22.49 1.62 -1.21
N PRO A 119 23.81 1.53 -1.49
CA PRO A 119 24.78 2.57 -1.12
C PRO A 119 24.75 3.80 -2.03
N SER A 120 23.85 3.86 -3.02
CA SER A 120 23.75 5.04 -3.89
C SER A 120 23.29 6.28 -3.10
N PRO A 121 23.96 7.44 -3.25
CA PRO A 121 23.58 8.67 -2.57
C PRO A 121 22.40 9.41 -3.23
N GLU A 122 21.89 8.92 -4.36
CA GLU A 122 20.81 9.58 -5.11
C GLU A 122 19.44 9.28 -4.48
N PRO A 123 18.56 10.27 -4.25
CA PRO A 123 17.21 10.01 -3.73
C PRO A 123 16.42 9.13 -4.70
N MET A 124 15.63 8.20 -4.15
CA MET A 124 14.63 7.49 -4.93
C MET A 124 13.40 8.38 -5.16
N LYS A 125 12.67 8.10 -6.25
CA LYS A 125 11.49 8.86 -6.69
C LYS A 125 10.20 8.04 -6.64
N ASN A 126 10.28 6.81 -6.11
CA ASN A 126 9.23 5.81 -6.09
C ASN A 126 9.61 4.69 -5.12
N GLY A 127 8.64 3.91 -4.66
CA GLY A 127 8.89 2.68 -3.88
C GLY A 127 9.46 1.55 -4.74
N TYR A 128 9.97 0.49 -4.10
CA TYR A 128 10.49 -0.69 -4.80
C TYR A 128 9.38 -1.67 -5.26
N CYS A 129 8.14 -1.53 -4.77
CA CYS A 129 7.09 -2.52 -5.05
C CYS A 129 6.69 -2.57 -6.54
N PHE A 130 6.41 -3.79 -7.02
CA PHE A 130 5.86 -4.03 -8.35
C PHE A 130 4.37 -4.31 -8.26
N HIS A 131 3.56 -3.41 -8.83
CA HIS A 131 2.12 -3.56 -9.04
C HIS A 131 1.81 -3.40 -10.53
N SER A 132 0.70 -3.99 -10.99
CA SER A 132 0.28 -4.03 -12.40
C SER A 132 1.36 -4.61 -13.32
N HIS A 133 2.15 -5.56 -12.80
CA HIS A 133 3.32 -6.11 -13.48
C HIS A 133 3.57 -7.58 -13.10
N VAL A 134 3.98 -8.43 -14.06
CA VAL A 134 4.19 -9.90 -13.85
C VAL A 134 5.23 -10.28 -12.77
N ILE A 135 6.03 -9.33 -12.30
CA ILE A 135 6.97 -9.54 -11.17
C ILE A 135 6.27 -9.41 -9.81
N PHE A 136 5.01 -8.95 -9.73
CA PHE A 136 4.24 -8.76 -8.48
C PHE A 136 4.40 -9.89 -7.45
N PRO A 137 4.03 -11.16 -7.72
CA PRO A 137 4.06 -12.18 -6.67
C PRO A 137 5.49 -12.69 -6.42
N ILE A 138 6.38 -12.59 -7.41
CA ILE A 138 7.79 -12.95 -7.33
C ILE A 138 8.58 -11.96 -6.44
N TRP A 139 8.25 -10.67 -6.47
CA TRP A 139 8.94 -9.64 -5.68
C TRP A 139 8.44 -9.60 -4.22
N HIS A 140 7.14 -9.81 -3.99
CA HIS A 140 6.60 -9.84 -2.62
C HIS A 140 7.07 -11.07 -1.83
N ARG A 141 7.41 -12.19 -2.48
CA ARG A 141 7.99 -13.39 -1.83
C ARG A 141 9.26 -13.11 -1.00
N PRO A 142 10.37 -12.57 -1.55
CA PRO A 142 11.55 -12.20 -0.77
C PRO A 142 11.29 -11.03 0.19
N TYR A 143 10.30 -10.17 -0.07
CA TYR A 143 9.91 -9.11 0.87
C TYR A 143 9.32 -9.67 2.18
N VAL A 144 8.38 -10.61 2.08
CA VAL A 144 7.82 -11.33 3.24
C VAL A 144 8.90 -12.15 3.94
N PHE A 145 9.84 -12.73 3.17
CA PHE A 145 10.97 -13.47 3.72
C PHE A 145 11.98 -12.58 4.48
N LEU A 146 12.24 -11.34 4.03
CA LEU A 146 13.04 -10.36 4.78
C LEU A 146 12.41 -10.06 6.14
N PHE A 147 11.10 -9.80 6.18
CA PHE A 147 10.38 -9.51 7.42
C PHE A 147 10.41 -10.70 8.40
N GLU A 148 10.24 -11.93 7.88
CA GLU A 148 10.40 -13.18 8.63
C GLU A 148 11.82 -13.36 9.18
N HIS A 149 12.85 -13.04 8.40
CA HIS A 149 14.26 -13.13 8.80
C HIS A 149 14.59 -12.16 9.94
N VAL A 150 14.22 -10.89 9.79
CA VAL A 150 14.50 -9.85 10.82
C VAL A 150 13.79 -10.17 12.13
N LEU A 151 12.54 -10.64 12.07
CA LEU A 151 11.82 -11.09 13.27
C LEU A 151 12.52 -12.26 13.97
N TYR A 152 13.03 -13.23 13.20
CA TYR A 152 13.79 -14.35 13.76
C TYR A 152 15.10 -13.90 14.42
N ASP A 153 15.87 -13.02 13.77
CA ASP A 153 17.11 -12.49 14.34
C ASP A 153 16.82 -11.80 15.69
N ILE A 154 15.76 -10.99 15.75
CA ILE A 154 15.30 -10.35 16.99
C ILE A 154 14.87 -11.39 18.04
N MET A 155 14.20 -12.49 17.68
CA MET A 155 13.90 -13.58 18.63
C MET A 155 15.18 -14.13 19.27
N VAL A 156 16.19 -14.44 18.46
CA VAL A 156 17.39 -15.18 18.88
C VAL A 156 18.42 -14.30 19.60
N ASN A 157 18.54 -13.03 19.17
CA ASN A 157 19.58 -12.10 19.62
C ASN A 157 19.07 -11.07 20.65
N ASP A 158 17.83 -10.60 20.54
CA ASP A 158 17.28 -9.58 21.45
C ASP A 158 16.37 -10.18 22.53
N ILE A 159 15.46 -11.10 22.17
CA ILE A 159 14.39 -11.56 23.07
C ILE A 159 14.84 -12.74 23.95
N ILE A 160 15.36 -13.82 23.35
CA ILE A 160 15.74 -15.04 24.09
C ILE A 160 16.82 -14.79 25.15
N PRO A 161 17.89 -13.99 24.90
CA PRO A 161 18.94 -13.76 25.90
C PRO A 161 18.49 -13.07 27.18
N GLN A 162 17.31 -12.44 27.19
CA GLN A 162 16.74 -11.84 28.40
C GLN A 162 16.21 -12.90 29.38
N PHE A 163 15.79 -14.07 28.89
CA PHE A 163 15.32 -15.16 29.75
C PHE A 163 16.50 -15.83 30.47
N PRO A 164 16.30 -16.33 31.71
CA PRO A 164 17.27 -17.15 32.41
C PRO A 164 17.82 -18.30 31.56
N GLU A 165 19.13 -18.50 31.66
CA GLU A 165 19.95 -19.40 30.83
C GLU A 165 19.38 -20.81 30.75
N ASP A 166 18.93 -21.35 31.89
CA ASP A 166 18.30 -22.68 32.04
C ASP A 166 17.00 -22.87 31.22
N ARG A 167 16.40 -21.78 30.75
CA ARG A 167 15.19 -21.79 29.92
C ARG A 167 15.45 -21.43 28.45
N GLN A 168 16.61 -20.89 28.09
CA GLN A 168 16.86 -20.36 26.75
C GLN A 168 16.79 -21.42 25.65
N ASP A 169 17.34 -22.62 25.86
CA ASP A 169 17.36 -23.69 24.84
C ASP A 169 15.94 -24.05 24.36
N GLY A 170 15.01 -24.21 25.31
CA GLY A 170 13.60 -24.49 25.01
C GLY A 170 12.83 -23.30 24.43
N TRP A 171 13.44 -22.12 24.31
CA TRP A 171 12.95 -21.02 23.47
C TRP A 171 13.65 -21.01 22.10
N ARG A 172 14.95 -21.30 22.02
CA ARG A 172 15.70 -21.39 20.74
C ARG A 172 15.12 -22.47 19.83
N GLU A 173 14.79 -23.65 20.36
CA GLU A 173 14.08 -24.73 19.64
C GLU A 173 12.77 -24.23 18.97
N GLN A 174 12.06 -23.34 19.66
CA GLN A 174 10.78 -22.78 19.19
C GLN A 174 10.99 -21.66 18.17
N ALA A 175 12.00 -20.82 18.33
CA ALA A 175 12.40 -19.81 17.33
C ALA A 175 12.89 -20.47 16.02
N GLU A 176 13.66 -21.55 16.12
CA GLU A 176 14.17 -22.26 14.94
C GLU A 176 13.02 -22.78 14.06
N SER A 177 12.04 -23.39 14.70
CA SER A 177 10.84 -23.94 14.07
C SER A 177 9.75 -22.92 13.73
N TRP A 178 9.88 -21.66 14.18
CA TRP A 178 8.94 -20.59 13.84
C TRP A 178 9.11 -20.11 12.40
N ARG A 179 7.98 -19.81 11.77
CA ARG A 179 7.85 -19.12 10.48
C ARG A 179 6.67 -18.14 10.55
N LEU A 180 6.71 -17.07 9.77
CA LEU A 180 5.69 -16.04 9.74
C LEU A 180 4.34 -16.67 9.35
N PRO A 181 3.29 -16.54 10.18
CA PRO A 181 2.01 -17.15 9.88
C PRO A 181 1.28 -16.37 8.77
N PHE A 182 0.38 -17.04 8.05
CA PHE A 182 -0.45 -16.43 7.01
C PHE A 182 -1.88 -16.17 7.48
N TRP A 183 -2.49 -15.09 6.99
CA TRP A 183 -3.91 -14.77 7.21
C TRP A 183 -4.75 -15.33 6.06
N ASP A 184 -5.43 -16.45 6.30
CA ASP A 184 -6.37 -17.04 5.32
C ASP A 184 -7.73 -16.33 5.34
N TRP A 185 -7.74 -15.13 4.79
CA TRP A 185 -8.91 -14.28 4.64
C TRP A 185 -10.01 -14.89 3.76
N ALA A 186 -9.70 -15.92 2.96
CA ALA A 186 -10.67 -16.65 2.15
C ALA A 186 -11.49 -17.66 2.98
N ARG A 187 -10.90 -18.24 4.03
CA ARG A 187 -11.62 -19.06 5.03
C ARG A 187 -12.24 -18.22 6.15
N ASN A 188 -11.54 -17.18 6.61
CA ASN A 188 -11.97 -16.31 7.70
C ASN A 188 -12.00 -14.85 7.23
N GLY A 189 -13.15 -14.38 6.74
CA GLY A 189 -13.38 -12.99 6.31
C GLY A 189 -13.41 -11.97 7.46
N ARG A 190 -12.32 -11.86 8.21
CA ARG A 190 -12.14 -11.00 9.39
C ARG A 190 -10.65 -10.88 9.71
N VAL A 191 -10.27 -9.90 10.53
CA VAL A 191 -8.89 -9.85 11.05
C VAL A 191 -8.56 -11.09 11.90
N PRO A 192 -7.29 -11.55 11.92
CA PRO A 192 -6.81 -12.61 12.80
C PRO A 192 -7.13 -12.36 14.28
N ASP A 193 -7.33 -13.42 15.06
CA ASP A 193 -7.64 -13.28 16.50
C ASP A 193 -6.50 -12.61 17.29
N LEU A 194 -5.24 -12.84 16.87
CA LEU A 194 -4.09 -12.13 17.44
C LEU A 194 -4.03 -10.63 17.10
N ALA A 195 -4.74 -10.15 16.08
CA ALA A 195 -4.77 -8.73 15.68
C ALA A 195 -6.02 -7.97 16.18
N LYS A 196 -6.92 -8.67 16.89
CA LYS A 196 -8.28 -8.19 17.19
C LYS A 196 -8.36 -7.11 18.27
N TYR A 197 -7.50 -7.19 19.30
CA TYR A 197 -7.57 -6.37 20.51
C TYR A 197 -6.32 -5.48 20.67
N PRO A 198 -6.45 -4.27 21.25
CA PRO A 198 -5.36 -3.29 21.33
C PRO A 198 -4.23 -3.66 22.29
N THR A 199 -4.46 -4.61 23.20
CA THR A 199 -3.43 -5.10 24.14
C THR A 199 -3.38 -6.62 24.17
N ILE A 200 -2.22 -7.16 24.48
CA ILE A 200 -1.95 -8.60 24.54
C ILE A 200 -1.09 -8.93 25.77
N THR A 201 -1.21 -10.16 26.28
CA THR A 201 -0.48 -10.62 27.48
C THR A 201 0.65 -11.55 27.08
N VAL A 202 1.89 -11.17 27.43
CA VAL A 202 3.13 -11.87 27.08
C VAL A 202 3.89 -12.30 28.35
N PRO A 203 4.75 -13.34 28.28
CA PRO A 203 5.59 -13.74 29.40
C PRO A 203 6.65 -12.68 29.72
N LYS A 204 7.02 -12.55 31.00
CA LYS A 204 8.17 -11.77 31.43
C LYS A 204 9.42 -12.65 31.56
N PRO A 205 10.64 -12.15 31.30
CA PRO A 205 11.87 -12.94 31.44
C PRO A 205 12.05 -13.50 32.86
N GLU A 206 11.84 -12.68 33.89
CA GLU A 206 11.93 -13.07 35.31
C GLU A 206 10.76 -13.94 35.81
N GLY A 207 9.75 -14.18 34.97
CA GLY A 207 8.60 -15.03 35.27
C GLY A 207 7.28 -14.28 35.47
N GLY A 208 6.16 -15.00 35.32
CA GLY A 208 4.83 -14.41 35.20
C GLY A 208 4.58 -13.76 33.84
N THR A 209 3.61 -12.86 33.77
CA THR A 209 3.18 -12.21 32.53
C THR A 209 3.00 -10.70 32.68
N VAL A 210 3.05 -9.97 31.58
CA VAL A 210 2.78 -8.53 31.48
C VAL A 210 1.81 -8.28 30.33
N ARG A 211 0.96 -7.26 30.47
CA ARG A 211 0.12 -6.75 29.38
C ARG A 211 0.87 -5.63 28.66
N ILE A 212 1.00 -5.75 27.35
CA ILE A 212 1.61 -4.75 26.46
C ILE A 212 0.60 -4.32 25.39
N ASP A 213 0.87 -3.22 24.72
CA ASP A 213 0.18 -2.88 23.47
C ASP A 213 0.43 -3.96 22.42
N ASN A 214 -0.58 -4.27 21.63
CA ASN A 214 -0.53 -5.36 20.68
C ASN A 214 0.07 -4.90 19.34
N PRO A 215 1.27 -5.36 18.96
CA PRO A 215 1.96 -4.88 17.76
C PRO A 215 1.30 -5.36 16.45
N LEU A 216 0.33 -6.28 16.50
CA LEU A 216 -0.51 -6.66 15.36
C LEU A 216 -1.78 -5.80 15.22
N PHE A 217 -2.19 -5.11 16.28
CA PHE A 217 -3.40 -4.28 16.27
C PHE A 217 -3.19 -2.99 15.49
N GLN A 218 -2.07 -2.30 15.73
CA GLN A 218 -1.69 -1.02 15.11
C GLN A 218 -0.17 -0.89 15.14
N PHE A 219 0.45 -0.34 14.08
CA PHE A 219 1.80 0.20 14.18
C PHE A 219 1.73 1.66 14.64
N ARG A 220 2.60 2.06 15.57
CA ARG A 220 2.78 3.45 16.00
C ARG A 220 4.24 3.84 15.91
N MET A 221 4.52 5.07 15.48
CA MET A 221 5.86 5.63 15.44
C MET A 221 6.50 5.60 16.85
N PRO A 222 7.68 4.99 17.03
CA PRO A 222 8.28 4.83 18.36
C PRO A 222 8.84 6.13 18.94
N THR A 223 8.95 7.18 18.11
CA THR A 223 9.30 8.55 18.51
C THR A 223 8.09 9.37 18.99
N ASP A 224 6.87 8.82 18.87
CA ASP A 224 5.58 9.54 19.03
C ASP A 224 5.46 10.82 18.18
N GLN A 225 6.28 10.94 17.14
CA GLN A 225 6.21 12.01 16.12
C GLN A 225 5.43 11.52 14.90
N PRO A 226 4.76 12.41 14.15
CA PRO A 226 4.10 12.05 12.89
C PRO A 226 5.08 11.45 11.88
N MET A 227 4.64 10.50 11.04
CA MET A 227 5.48 9.84 10.04
C MET A 227 6.18 10.82 9.07
N ARG A 228 5.67 12.05 8.93
CA ARG A 228 6.33 13.14 8.18
C ARG A 228 7.71 13.50 8.74
N SER A 229 7.97 13.33 10.04
CA SER A 229 9.30 13.57 10.63
C SER A 229 10.38 12.67 10.01
N GLU A 230 9.97 11.56 9.39
CA GLU A 230 10.82 10.57 8.72
C GLU A 230 10.50 10.46 7.21
N GLY A 231 9.90 11.52 6.62
CA GLY A 231 9.74 11.69 5.16
C GLY A 231 8.42 11.22 4.55
N VAL A 232 7.47 10.66 5.33
CA VAL A 232 6.16 10.26 4.77
C VAL A 232 5.33 11.51 4.47
N GLY A 233 4.81 11.64 3.25
CA GLY A 233 4.06 12.82 2.84
C GLY A 233 4.85 14.14 2.78
N THR A 234 6.20 14.11 2.76
CA THR A 234 7.03 15.33 2.58
C THR A 234 7.16 15.79 1.14
N GLU A 235 6.35 15.27 0.21
CA GLU A 235 6.25 15.77 -1.16
C GLU A 235 5.48 17.10 -1.20
N ASN A 236 6.16 18.16 -0.75
CA ASN A 236 5.69 19.54 -0.83
C ASN A 236 5.90 20.09 -2.25
N THR A 237 5.00 19.69 -3.15
CA THR A 237 4.69 20.46 -4.36
C THR A 237 3.24 20.97 -4.27
N TRP A 238 2.82 21.81 -5.22
CA TRP A 238 1.62 22.61 -5.08
C TRP A 238 0.36 21.79 -5.23
N GLN A 239 -0.36 21.65 -4.12
CA GLN A 239 -1.69 21.07 -4.11
C GLN A 239 -2.65 22.06 -4.76
N ASP A 240 -3.44 21.58 -5.72
CA ASP A 240 -4.55 22.34 -6.27
C ASP A 240 -5.71 22.35 -5.27
N ASP A 241 -6.43 23.47 -5.15
CA ASP A 241 -7.60 23.55 -4.24
C ASP A 241 -8.62 22.42 -4.52
N ALA A 242 -8.80 22.03 -5.78
CA ALA A 242 -9.69 20.94 -6.20
C ALA A 242 -9.18 19.52 -5.86
N GLU A 243 -7.93 19.37 -5.41
CA GLU A 243 -7.33 18.06 -5.07
C GLU A 243 -7.15 17.85 -3.55
N GLN A 244 -7.36 18.89 -2.73
CA GLN A 244 -7.14 18.79 -1.27
C GLN A 244 -8.30 18.12 -0.52
N GLU A 245 -9.53 18.10 -1.06
CA GLU A 245 -10.61 17.24 -0.52
C GLU A 245 -10.31 15.74 -0.71
N ASP A 246 -9.39 15.39 -1.62
CA ASP A 246 -9.22 14.04 -2.14
C ASP A 246 -7.90 13.36 -1.73
N TYR A 247 -6.95 14.05 -1.09
CA TYR A 247 -5.68 13.44 -0.68
C TYR A 247 -5.46 13.45 0.84
N LYS A 248 -5.50 12.26 1.43
CA LYS A 248 -5.25 12.03 2.85
C LYS A 248 -3.77 12.14 3.17
N ASN A 249 -3.41 13.10 4.02
CA ASN A 249 -2.03 13.30 4.42
C ASN A 249 -1.62 12.27 5.49
N PHE A 250 -1.22 11.08 5.04
CA PHE A 250 -0.70 10.01 5.90
C PHE A 250 0.57 10.42 6.68
N GLY A 251 1.31 11.45 6.24
CA GLY A 251 2.43 12.02 6.99
C GLY A 251 2.03 12.60 8.36
N ASN A 252 0.78 13.02 8.53
CA ASN A 252 0.27 13.51 9.82
C ASN A 252 0.00 12.39 10.84
N ALA A 253 -0.03 11.12 10.41
CA ALA A 253 -0.31 9.99 11.29
C ALA A 253 0.93 9.62 12.13
N ILE A 254 0.71 9.34 13.40
CA ILE A 254 1.61 8.68 14.35
C ILE A 254 1.29 7.18 14.39
N GLY A 255 0.00 6.82 14.29
CA GLY A 255 -0.50 5.45 14.32
C GLY A 255 -1.26 5.05 13.05
N THR A 256 -1.18 3.78 12.64
CA THR A 256 -1.87 3.30 11.44
C THR A 256 -3.40 3.21 11.62
N SER A 257 -4.14 3.44 10.54
CA SER A 257 -5.61 3.40 10.51
C SER A 257 -6.16 2.28 9.63
N ARG A 258 -7.28 1.68 10.04
CA ARG A 258 -8.16 0.77 9.28
C ARG A 258 -9.60 1.26 9.43
N TRP A 259 -10.27 1.62 8.33
CA TRP A 259 -11.65 2.11 8.35
C TRP A 259 -11.95 3.26 9.34
N PRO A 260 -11.21 4.38 9.31
CA PRO A 260 -11.56 5.59 10.05
C PRO A 260 -12.96 6.11 9.64
N ASP A 261 -13.71 6.63 10.60
CA ASP A 261 -14.99 7.31 10.34
C ASP A 261 -14.77 8.65 9.59
N GLU A 262 -15.83 9.25 9.03
CA GLU A 262 -15.70 10.43 8.14
C GLU A 262 -15.04 11.62 8.86
N ASP A 263 -15.41 11.88 10.11
CA ASP A 263 -14.80 12.91 10.96
C ASP A 263 -13.30 12.64 11.23
N ASP A 264 -12.93 11.36 11.41
CA ASP A 264 -11.57 10.89 11.65
C ASP A 264 -10.72 10.81 10.36
N GLN A 265 -11.30 11.08 9.18
CA GLN A 265 -10.56 11.15 7.92
C GLN A 265 -9.95 12.53 7.65
N ASN A 266 -10.30 13.54 8.46
CA ASN A 266 -9.65 14.85 8.44
C ASN A 266 -8.18 14.70 8.91
N PRO A 267 -7.17 15.08 8.10
CA PRO A 267 -5.76 14.91 8.46
C PRO A 267 -5.29 15.67 9.72
N ASN A 268 -6.09 16.62 10.21
CA ASN A 268 -5.83 17.37 11.43
C ASN A 268 -6.59 16.85 12.66
N SER A 269 -7.47 15.84 12.50
CA SER A 269 -8.17 15.22 13.63
C SER A 269 -7.24 14.40 14.51
N GLU A 270 -7.55 14.34 15.80
CA GLU A 270 -6.86 13.47 16.77
C GLU A 270 -6.99 11.99 16.39
N GLY A 271 -8.15 11.59 15.82
CA GLY A 271 -8.37 10.25 15.29
C GLY A 271 -7.43 9.91 14.14
N TRP A 272 -7.24 10.80 13.16
CA TRP A 272 -6.25 10.60 12.09
C TRP A 272 -4.82 10.57 12.62
N ARG A 273 -4.47 11.54 13.49
CA ARG A 273 -3.13 11.66 14.08
C ARG A 273 -2.74 10.43 14.87
N HIS A 274 -3.59 9.90 15.74
CA HIS A 274 -3.25 8.72 16.53
C HIS A 274 -3.70 7.39 15.91
N GLY A 275 -4.43 7.43 14.80
CA GLY A 275 -4.87 6.28 14.00
C GLY A 275 -6.08 5.54 14.59
N VAL A 276 -7.06 5.24 13.73
CA VAL A 276 -8.31 4.57 14.09
C VAL A 276 -8.34 3.15 13.53
N VAL A 277 -8.62 2.14 14.37
CA VAL A 277 -8.65 0.72 13.98
C VAL A 277 -10.05 0.13 14.17
N ASN A 278 -10.88 0.19 13.12
CA ASN A 278 -12.22 -0.39 13.12
C ASN A 278 -12.25 -1.80 12.53
N ASN A 279 -11.77 -2.77 13.33
CA ASN A 279 -11.77 -4.20 12.96
C ASN A 279 -13.18 -4.79 12.70
N ARG A 280 -14.27 -4.11 13.12
CA ARG A 280 -15.64 -4.53 12.80
C ARG A 280 -16.00 -4.17 11.36
N LYS A 281 -15.72 -2.95 10.91
CA LYS A 281 -15.92 -2.54 9.51
C LYS A 281 -15.10 -3.37 8.52
N VAL A 282 -13.88 -3.79 8.90
CA VAL A 282 -13.12 -4.79 8.13
C VAL A 282 -13.95 -6.07 7.94
N ALA A 283 -14.45 -6.67 9.02
CA ALA A 283 -15.27 -7.87 8.93
C ALA A 283 -16.58 -7.63 8.16
N ASP A 284 -17.22 -6.47 8.29
CA ASP A 284 -18.41 -6.13 7.52
C ASP A 284 -18.12 -6.03 6.01
N ALA A 285 -16.99 -5.44 5.61
CA ALA A 285 -16.58 -5.36 4.21
C ALA A 285 -16.27 -6.75 3.60
N PHE A 286 -15.57 -7.60 4.34
CA PHE A 286 -15.31 -8.99 3.93
C PHE A 286 -16.59 -9.84 3.77
N ASN A 287 -17.65 -9.52 4.51
CA ASN A 287 -18.90 -10.28 4.53
C ASN A 287 -20.11 -9.44 4.10
N SER A 288 -19.93 -8.42 3.26
CA SER A 288 -21.03 -7.55 2.78
C SER A 288 -21.89 -8.21 1.68
N HIS A 289 -21.39 -9.29 1.08
CA HIS A 289 -21.91 -9.88 -0.15
C HIS A 289 -22.90 -11.02 0.14
N GLU A 290 -24.20 -10.73 0.29
CA GLU A 290 -25.24 -11.74 0.62
C GLU A 290 -25.23 -12.96 -0.31
N GLY A 291 -24.95 -12.74 -1.60
CA GLY A 291 -24.84 -13.81 -2.60
C GLY A 291 -23.75 -14.84 -2.28
N TYR A 292 -22.69 -14.47 -1.57
CA TYR A 292 -21.56 -15.34 -1.26
C TYR A 292 -21.62 -15.94 0.13
N ASN A 293 -21.95 -15.15 1.14
CA ASN A 293 -21.90 -15.57 2.53
C ASN A 293 -22.76 -16.82 2.80
N ASP A 294 -22.14 -17.84 3.37
CA ASP A 294 -22.80 -18.88 4.17
C ASP A 294 -22.01 -19.11 5.46
N LYS A 295 -22.20 -20.25 6.15
CA LYS A 295 -21.48 -20.53 7.41
C LYS A 295 -20.01 -20.89 7.23
N ASN A 296 -19.60 -21.23 6.01
CA ASN A 296 -18.31 -21.81 5.67
C ASN A 296 -17.51 -20.93 4.69
N HIS A 297 -18.20 -20.13 3.86
CA HIS A 297 -17.57 -19.38 2.76
C HIS A 297 -18.01 -17.92 2.66
N GLY A 298 -17.08 -17.05 2.27
CA GLY A 298 -17.31 -15.66 1.87
C GLY A 298 -16.92 -15.41 0.39
N PRO A 299 -17.08 -14.19 -0.14
CA PRO A 299 -16.82 -13.87 -1.56
C PRO A 299 -15.40 -14.20 -2.01
N ALA A 300 -14.44 -13.98 -1.10
CA ALA A 300 -13.03 -14.24 -1.32
C ALA A 300 -12.70 -15.74 -1.52
N ALA A 301 -13.52 -16.66 -0.99
CA ALA A 301 -13.34 -18.09 -1.16
C ALA A 301 -13.51 -18.51 -2.63
N GLU A 302 -14.62 -18.09 -3.26
CA GLU A 302 -14.88 -18.41 -4.67
C GLU A 302 -13.81 -17.79 -5.60
N MET A 303 -13.34 -16.57 -5.29
CA MET A 303 -12.25 -15.92 -6.05
C MET A 303 -10.96 -16.76 -6.01
N VAL A 304 -10.57 -17.25 -4.83
CA VAL A 304 -9.42 -18.17 -4.65
C VAL A 304 -9.66 -19.50 -5.33
N TYR A 305 -10.88 -20.04 -5.25
CA TYR A 305 -11.22 -21.30 -5.92
C TYR A 305 -11.04 -21.21 -7.44
N ARG A 306 -11.54 -20.14 -8.08
CA ARG A 306 -11.33 -19.94 -9.52
C ARG A 306 -9.84 -19.74 -9.84
N LEU A 307 -9.13 -18.90 -9.08
CA LEU A 307 -7.68 -18.66 -9.28
C LEU A 307 -6.87 -19.96 -9.32
N LEU A 308 -7.22 -20.93 -8.47
CA LEU A 308 -6.48 -22.19 -8.32
C LEU A 308 -7.03 -23.36 -9.17
N THR A 309 -8.12 -23.17 -9.92
CA THR A 309 -8.74 -24.24 -10.72
C THR A 309 -8.97 -23.92 -12.19
N VAL A 310 -9.06 -22.64 -12.57
CA VAL A 310 -9.12 -22.23 -13.99
C VAL A 310 -7.73 -22.38 -14.62
N PRO A 311 -7.58 -23.10 -15.75
CA PRO A 311 -6.31 -23.19 -16.45
C PRO A 311 -5.88 -21.83 -17.00
N MET A 312 -4.69 -21.36 -16.61
CA MET A 312 -4.12 -20.08 -17.04
C MET A 312 -2.59 -20.15 -17.11
N ASP A 313 -1.94 -19.20 -17.80
CA ASP A 313 -0.49 -19.04 -17.79
C ASP A 313 0.00 -18.17 -16.63
N TYR A 314 1.30 -18.21 -16.34
CA TYR A 314 1.87 -17.43 -15.23
C TYR A 314 1.64 -15.92 -15.38
N THR A 315 1.74 -15.39 -16.61
CA THR A 315 1.61 -13.95 -16.87
C THR A 315 0.18 -13.46 -16.70
N THR A 316 -0.80 -14.29 -17.08
CA THR A 316 -2.23 -14.14 -16.73
C THR A 316 -2.44 -14.19 -15.22
N PHE A 317 -1.88 -15.21 -14.54
CA PHE A 317 -2.02 -15.38 -13.10
C PHE A 317 -1.48 -14.18 -12.31
N ALA A 318 -0.32 -13.63 -12.69
CA ALA A 318 0.51 -12.81 -11.81
C ALA A 318 0.07 -11.35 -11.63
N SER A 319 -0.75 -10.79 -12.53
CA SER A 319 -0.88 -9.33 -12.68
C SER A 319 -2.29 -8.92 -13.14
N THR A 320 -2.74 -7.74 -12.73
CA THR A 320 -3.93 -7.08 -13.29
C THR A 320 -3.72 -6.56 -14.71
N ASN A 321 -2.48 -6.37 -15.15
CA ASN A 321 -2.15 -5.84 -16.47
C ASN A 321 -2.40 -6.90 -17.56
N PRO A 322 -3.29 -6.67 -18.54
CA PRO A 322 -3.63 -7.67 -19.54
C PRO A 322 -2.42 -8.03 -20.41
N THR A 323 -2.34 -9.31 -20.76
CA THR A 323 -1.29 -9.88 -21.61
C THR A 323 -1.36 -9.42 -23.07
N SER A 324 -2.56 -9.02 -23.53
CA SER A 324 -2.78 -8.45 -24.87
C SER A 324 -4.03 -7.55 -24.90
N LYS A 325 -4.21 -6.77 -25.99
CA LYS A 325 -5.39 -5.90 -26.16
C LYS A 325 -6.68 -6.69 -26.40
N ASP A 326 -6.58 -7.82 -27.07
CA ASP A 326 -7.69 -8.70 -27.43
C ASP A 326 -7.81 -9.90 -26.47
N GLN A 327 -7.27 -9.77 -25.25
CA GLN A 327 -7.30 -10.77 -24.18
C GLN A 327 -8.71 -11.35 -23.99
N ASN A 328 -8.81 -12.67 -23.81
CA ASN A 328 -10.07 -13.38 -23.58
C ASN A 328 -10.63 -13.07 -22.17
N VAL A 329 -11.88 -13.42 -21.90
CA VAL A 329 -12.56 -13.01 -20.66
C VAL A 329 -12.11 -13.83 -19.45
N GLU A 330 -11.78 -15.09 -19.67
CA GLU A 330 -11.20 -16.02 -18.69
C GLU A 330 -9.77 -15.65 -18.28
N GLU A 331 -9.06 -14.90 -19.13
CA GLU A 331 -7.70 -14.39 -18.88
C GLU A 331 -7.69 -13.10 -18.02
N ASP A 332 -8.86 -12.57 -17.64
CA ASP A 332 -8.97 -11.43 -16.71
C ASP A 332 -8.89 -11.86 -15.23
N LEU A 333 -8.76 -13.17 -14.96
CA LEU A 333 -8.62 -13.76 -13.63
C LEU A 333 -7.15 -13.83 -13.21
N ASN A 334 -6.77 -13.07 -12.17
CA ASN A 334 -5.38 -12.97 -11.70
C ASN A 334 -5.29 -12.89 -10.16
N ILE A 335 -4.11 -13.10 -9.56
CA ILE A 335 -3.94 -13.00 -8.09
C ILE A 335 -3.95 -11.55 -7.60
N GLU A 336 -3.54 -10.60 -8.43
CA GLU A 336 -3.35 -9.20 -8.01
C GLU A 336 -4.70 -8.49 -7.77
N TYR A 337 -5.75 -8.68 -8.57
CA TYR A 337 -7.06 -8.07 -8.28
C TYR A 337 -7.67 -8.61 -6.97
N ILE A 338 -7.43 -9.89 -6.65
CA ILE A 338 -7.85 -10.51 -5.40
C ILE A 338 -7.11 -9.84 -4.24
N HIS A 339 -5.78 -9.73 -4.31
CA HIS A 339 -4.95 -8.94 -3.39
C HIS A 339 -5.47 -7.50 -3.21
N ASN A 340 -5.77 -6.82 -4.31
CA ASN A 340 -6.26 -5.44 -4.29
C ASN A 340 -7.58 -5.32 -3.51
N ASN A 341 -8.52 -6.24 -3.72
CA ASN A 341 -9.77 -6.29 -2.95
C ASN A 341 -9.50 -6.47 -1.46
N ILE A 342 -8.52 -7.28 -1.06
CA ILE A 342 -8.18 -7.47 0.36
C ILE A 342 -7.58 -6.19 0.95
N HIS A 343 -6.72 -5.50 0.23
CA HIS A 343 -6.21 -4.18 0.62
C HIS A 343 -7.35 -3.18 0.84
N GLY A 344 -8.32 -3.14 -0.08
CA GLY A 344 -9.54 -2.36 0.05
C GLY A 344 -10.37 -2.75 1.29
N TRP A 345 -10.77 -4.01 1.43
CA TRP A 345 -11.60 -4.47 2.55
C TRP A 345 -10.90 -4.38 3.92
N ALA A 346 -9.56 -4.46 3.97
CA ALA A 346 -8.80 -4.33 5.22
C ALA A 346 -8.57 -2.87 5.65
N GLY A 347 -8.51 -1.92 4.71
CA GLY A 347 -8.12 -0.54 4.99
C GLY A 347 -9.13 0.54 4.61
N ASP A 348 -9.69 0.45 3.39
CA ASP A 348 -10.43 1.51 2.68
C ASP A 348 -9.72 2.88 2.83
N ALA A 349 -10.33 3.83 3.54
CA ALA A 349 -9.78 5.12 3.88
C ALA A 349 -8.46 5.11 4.67
N GLY A 350 -8.09 3.97 5.27
CA GLY A 350 -6.90 3.76 6.09
C GLY A 350 -5.66 3.31 5.32
N HIS A 351 -4.62 2.92 6.04
CA HIS A 351 -3.29 2.66 5.48
C HIS A 351 -3.30 1.46 4.53
N MET A 352 -3.91 0.32 4.94
CA MET A 352 -4.01 -0.88 4.08
C MET A 352 -4.64 -0.61 2.71
N GLY A 353 -5.54 0.38 2.57
CA GLY A 353 -6.19 0.70 1.31
C GLY A 353 -5.34 1.52 0.33
N ASN A 354 -4.13 1.95 0.73
CA ASN A 354 -3.34 2.95 0.00
C ASN A 354 -1.91 2.47 -0.26
N VAL A 355 -1.55 2.22 -1.54
CA VAL A 355 -0.25 1.66 -1.98
C VAL A 355 0.98 2.28 -1.30
N PRO A 356 1.11 3.62 -1.17
CA PRO A 356 2.35 4.20 -0.63
C PRO A 356 2.59 3.88 0.84
N VAL A 357 1.56 3.50 1.60
CA VAL A 357 1.60 3.39 3.08
C VAL A 357 1.04 2.07 3.63
N ALA A 358 0.51 1.19 2.79
CA ALA A 358 -0.12 -0.07 3.23
C ALA A 358 0.80 -0.96 4.07
N ALA A 359 2.10 -1.00 3.74
CA ALA A 359 3.08 -1.81 4.45
C ALA A 359 3.38 -1.36 5.89
N PHE A 360 2.96 -0.14 6.30
CA PHE A 360 3.02 0.26 7.70
C PHE A 360 1.99 -0.50 8.56
N ASP A 361 0.88 -0.98 8.00
CA ASP A 361 -0.09 -1.75 8.78
C ASP A 361 0.40 -3.20 9.03
N PRO A 362 0.42 -3.70 10.28
CA PRO A 362 0.90 -5.05 10.59
C PRO A 362 0.16 -6.20 9.86
N LEU A 363 -1.07 -5.98 9.39
CA LEU A 363 -1.79 -6.99 8.60
C LEU A 363 -1.20 -7.17 7.20
N PHE A 364 -0.43 -6.20 6.68
CA PHE A 364 0.23 -6.28 5.38
C PHE A 364 1.03 -7.56 5.22
N PHE A 365 1.94 -7.83 6.15
CA PHE A 365 2.84 -8.99 6.08
C PHE A 365 2.09 -10.32 6.22
N LEU A 366 0.99 -10.35 7.00
CA LEU A 366 0.14 -11.54 7.13
C LEU A 366 -0.71 -11.79 5.87
N HIS A 367 -1.18 -10.72 5.22
CA HIS A 367 -1.88 -10.77 3.94
C HIS A 367 -0.96 -11.26 2.83
N HIS A 368 0.21 -10.62 2.66
CA HIS A 368 1.21 -11.00 1.66
C HIS A 368 1.80 -12.39 1.89
N CYS A 369 1.88 -12.86 3.14
CA CYS A 369 2.20 -14.26 3.45
C CYS A 369 1.16 -15.26 2.91
N ASN A 370 -0.13 -14.89 2.84
CA ASN A 370 -1.15 -15.69 2.17
C ASN A 370 -1.15 -15.53 0.64
N ILE A 371 -0.80 -14.36 0.10
CA ILE A 371 -0.56 -14.19 -1.35
C ILE A 371 0.59 -15.09 -1.82
N ASP A 372 1.69 -15.14 -1.06
CA ASP A 372 2.80 -16.06 -1.33
C ASP A 372 2.40 -17.54 -1.23
N ARG A 373 1.51 -17.88 -0.27
CA ARG A 373 0.90 -19.22 -0.18
C ARG A 373 0.09 -19.57 -1.43
N LEU A 374 -0.81 -18.69 -1.85
CA LEU A 374 -1.65 -18.92 -3.04
C LEU A 374 -0.77 -19.05 -4.31
N PHE A 375 0.28 -18.24 -4.43
CA PHE A 375 1.27 -18.39 -5.50
C PHE A 375 1.99 -19.74 -5.44
N ALA A 376 2.50 -20.16 -4.28
CA ALA A 376 3.16 -21.46 -4.12
C ALA A 376 2.22 -22.65 -4.43
N ILE A 377 0.93 -22.54 -4.08
CA ILE A 377 -0.09 -23.55 -4.42
C ILE A 377 -0.34 -23.58 -5.93
N TRP A 378 -0.50 -22.42 -6.58
CA TRP A 378 -0.67 -22.33 -8.02
C TRP A 378 0.53 -22.93 -8.79
N GLN A 379 1.76 -22.66 -8.33
CA GLN A 379 2.99 -23.23 -8.90
C GLN A 379 3.08 -24.75 -8.72
N ALA A 380 2.53 -25.31 -7.64
CA ALA A 380 2.50 -26.76 -7.44
C ALA A 380 1.48 -27.46 -8.35
N LEU A 381 0.39 -26.76 -8.71
CA LEU A 381 -0.60 -27.20 -9.68
C LEU A 381 -0.15 -27.00 -11.13
N ASN A 382 0.67 -25.97 -11.41
CA ASN A 382 1.19 -25.61 -12.73
C ASN A 382 2.74 -25.59 -12.74
N PRO A 383 3.43 -26.73 -12.49
CA PRO A 383 4.88 -26.77 -12.27
C PRO A 383 5.72 -26.37 -13.50
N ASP A 384 5.13 -26.52 -14.69
CA ASP A 384 5.70 -26.26 -16.01
C ASP A 384 5.52 -24.82 -16.51
N LYS A 385 4.71 -23.99 -15.84
CA LYS A 385 4.39 -22.63 -16.28
C LYS A 385 5.19 -21.57 -15.55
N TRP A 386 5.91 -20.73 -16.29
CA TRP A 386 6.77 -19.69 -15.73
C TRP A 386 6.83 -18.43 -16.62
N LEU A 387 7.92 -17.68 -16.55
CA LEU A 387 8.16 -16.41 -17.27
C LEU A 387 8.33 -16.58 -18.81
N ASP A 388 7.78 -17.64 -19.39
CA ASP A 388 7.97 -18.01 -20.80
C ASP A 388 7.19 -17.07 -21.76
N ASN A 389 6.01 -16.60 -21.35
CA ASN A 389 5.07 -15.82 -22.17
C ASN A 389 4.94 -14.35 -21.68
N VAL A 390 6.07 -13.70 -21.38
CA VAL A 390 6.10 -12.28 -20.96
C VAL A 390 6.01 -11.36 -22.18
N HIS A 391 4.98 -10.51 -22.21
CA HIS A 391 4.62 -9.69 -23.37
C HIS A 391 4.29 -8.24 -23.00
N GLY A 392 4.43 -7.33 -23.97
CA GLY A 392 4.01 -5.92 -23.87
C GLY A 392 4.68 -5.16 -22.73
N ASP A 393 3.88 -4.39 -22.00
CA ASP A 393 4.30 -3.53 -20.88
C ASP A 393 4.83 -4.29 -19.65
N ASN A 394 4.95 -5.63 -19.74
CA ASN A 394 5.54 -6.50 -18.72
C ASN A 394 6.95 -7.00 -19.08
N ALA A 395 7.48 -6.65 -20.27
CA ALA A 395 8.76 -7.18 -20.76
C ALA A 395 9.99 -6.59 -20.04
N THR A 396 9.86 -5.42 -19.42
CA THR A 396 10.96 -4.73 -18.74
C THR A 396 10.53 -4.12 -17.40
N ILE A 397 11.49 -3.99 -16.49
CA ILE A 397 11.34 -3.26 -15.23
C ILE A 397 12.33 -2.09 -15.19
N ARG A 398 12.01 -1.04 -14.42
CA ARG A 398 13.01 -0.04 -14.00
C ARG A 398 13.57 -0.42 -12.63
N ASP A 399 14.88 -0.35 -12.49
CA ASP A 399 15.57 -0.53 -11.20
C ASP A 399 15.58 0.77 -10.36
N SER A 400 16.11 0.69 -9.14
CA SER A 400 16.23 1.82 -8.20
C SER A 400 17.11 2.98 -8.70
N HIS A 401 17.84 2.80 -9.80
CA HIS A 401 18.63 3.82 -10.48
C HIS A 401 17.94 4.34 -11.76
N GLY A 402 16.68 3.96 -11.99
CA GLY A 402 15.87 4.36 -13.14
C GLY A 402 16.22 3.65 -14.44
N LYS A 403 17.16 2.69 -14.41
CA LYS A 403 17.61 1.96 -15.60
C LYS A 403 16.66 0.81 -15.90
N GLU A 404 16.35 0.66 -17.19
CA GLU A 404 15.50 -0.41 -17.70
C GLU A 404 16.25 -1.74 -17.80
N GLN A 405 15.61 -2.83 -17.38
CA GLN A 405 16.12 -4.19 -17.39
C GLN A 405 15.06 -5.17 -17.91
N ALA A 406 15.47 -6.17 -18.70
CA ALA A 406 14.56 -7.21 -19.18
C ALA A 406 14.09 -8.13 -18.05
N VAL A 407 12.83 -8.59 -18.13
CA VAL A 407 12.24 -9.59 -17.23
C VAL A 407 12.65 -10.99 -17.66
N ASN A 408 13.30 -11.73 -16.76
CA ASN A 408 13.76 -13.11 -16.91
C ASN A 408 14.17 -13.70 -15.53
N ASP A 409 14.60 -14.97 -15.52
CA ASP A 409 15.01 -15.72 -14.32
C ASP A 409 16.11 -15.08 -13.45
N GLN A 410 16.91 -14.18 -14.03
CA GLN A 410 18.03 -13.50 -13.39
C GLN A 410 17.78 -12.01 -13.13
N THR A 411 16.57 -11.51 -13.38
CA THR A 411 16.18 -10.12 -13.06
C THR A 411 16.41 -9.83 -11.57
N PRO A 412 17.18 -8.80 -11.18
CA PRO A 412 17.44 -8.51 -9.77
C PRO A 412 16.18 -8.08 -9.01
N LEU A 413 15.81 -8.82 -7.96
CA LEU A 413 14.71 -8.47 -7.06
C LEU A 413 15.21 -7.48 -5.99
N GLN A 414 15.42 -6.23 -6.42
CA GLN A 414 15.86 -5.17 -5.52
C GLN A 414 14.80 -4.83 -4.47
N PRO A 415 15.18 -4.54 -3.21
CA PRO A 415 16.56 -4.41 -2.70
C PRO A 415 17.12 -5.71 -2.07
N PHE A 416 16.44 -6.86 -2.21
CA PHE A 416 16.69 -8.04 -1.39
C PHE A 416 18.00 -8.76 -1.71
N ARG A 417 18.97 -8.70 -0.78
CA ARG A 417 20.28 -9.36 -0.91
C ARG A 417 20.25 -10.80 -0.39
N LYS A 418 20.91 -11.72 -1.10
CA LYS A 418 21.05 -13.13 -0.68
C LYS A 418 22.37 -13.43 0.03
N ASP A 419 23.38 -12.58 -0.16
CA ASP A 419 24.74 -12.75 0.36
C ASP A 419 25.40 -11.41 0.74
N GLU A 420 26.48 -11.51 1.50
CA GLU A 420 27.25 -10.38 2.05
C GLU A 420 28.05 -9.64 0.98
N ASP A 421 28.28 -10.26 -0.18
CA ASP A 421 28.88 -9.66 -1.36
C ASP A 421 27.91 -8.71 -2.10
N GLY A 422 26.65 -8.63 -1.65
CA GLY A 422 25.64 -7.71 -2.17
C GLY A 422 24.87 -8.24 -3.38
N SER A 423 24.89 -9.54 -3.67
CA SER A 423 24.10 -10.11 -4.77
C SER A 423 22.61 -10.09 -4.44
N TYR A 424 21.77 -9.70 -5.39
CA TYR A 424 20.32 -9.76 -5.23
C TYR A 424 19.77 -11.19 -5.36
N TRP A 425 18.61 -11.43 -4.75
CA TRP A 425 17.71 -12.52 -5.15
C TRP A 425 17.19 -12.32 -6.57
N SER A 426 16.78 -13.39 -7.24
CA SER A 426 16.22 -13.39 -8.60
C SER A 426 14.96 -14.27 -8.67
N PRO A 427 14.11 -14.12 -9.71
CA PRO A 427 12.93 -14.95 -9.91
C PRO A 427 13.18 -16.45 -9.77
N GLU A 428 14.23 -16.99 -10.41
CA GLU A 428 14.57 -18.41 -10.28
C GLU A 428 15.05 -18.78 -8.87
N GLY A 429 15.85 -17.92 -8.23
CA GLY A 429 16.28 -18.14 -6.85
C GLY A 429 15.11 -18.28 -5.86
N VAL A 430 14.04 -17.50 -6.06
CA VAL A 430 12.82 -17.53 -5.22
C VAL A 430 11.68 -18.38 -5.80
N ARG A 431 11.88 -19.03 -6.95
CA ARG A 431 10.82 -19.77 -7.67
C ARG A 431 10.17 -20.84 -6.81
N HIS A 432 10.95 -21.54 -5.99
CA HIS A 432 10.44 -22.59 -5.10
C HIS A 432 10.69 -22.21 -3.64
N THR A 433 9.62 -22.15 -2.84
CA THR A 433 9.70 -21.77 -1.42
C THR A 433 10.68 -22.61 -0.59
N PRO A 434 10.93 -23.92 -0.87
CA PRO A 434 11.99 -24.66 -0.18
C PRO A 434 13.40 -24.10 -0.36
N ASN A 435 13.69 -23.33 -1.43
CA ASN A 435 14.97 -22.62 -1.59
C ASN A 435 15.18 -21.52 -0.53
N LEU A 436 14.07 -21.00 0.01
CA LEU A 436 14.02 -20.00 1.08
C LEU A 436 13.88 -20.63 2.48
N GLY A 437 13.85 -21.97 2.58
CA GLY A 437 13.78 -22.67 3.86
C GLY A 437 12.38 -22.68 4.51
N TYR A 438 11.32 -22.51 3.71
CA TYR A 438 9.94 -22.67 4.18
C TYR A 438 9.02 -23.32 3.13
N SER A 439 7.86 -23.81 3.57
CA SER A 439 6.75 -24.25 2.72
C SER A 439 5.41 -23.94 3.43
N TYR A 440 4.31 -24.46 2.89
CA TYR A 440 2.94 -24.30 3.39
C TYR A 440 2.30 -25.66 3.74
N PRO A 441 1.24 -25.71 4.58
CA PRO A 441 0.62 -26.97 5.03
C PRO A 441 0.10 -27.84 3.89
N GLU A 442 -0.26 -27.22 2.76
CA GLU A 442 -0.73 -27.89 1.54
C GLU A 442 0.41 -28.50 0.70
N LEU A 443 1.67 -28.10 0.97
CA LEU A 443 2.84 -28.39 0.13
C LEU A 443 3.98 -29.20 0.83
N PRO A 444 3.71 -30.26 1.63
CA PRO A 444 4.75 -31.07 2.27
C PRO A 444 5.33 -32.12 1.29
N ARG A 445 6.12 -31.65 0.30
CA ARG A 445 6.72 -32.48 -0.78
C ARG A 445 7.62 -33.63 -0.29
N TRP A 446 8.05 -33.60 0.96
CA TRP A 446 8.87 -34.61 1.63
C TRP A 446 8.05 -35.76 2.23
N ASP A 447 6.72 -35.63 2.37
CA ASP A 447 5.89 -36.64 3.03
C ASP A 447 5.86 -37.95 2.24
N ALA A 448 6.06 -39.07 2.95
CA ALA A 448 6.20 -40.41 2.35
C ALA A 448 5.02 -40.83 1.44
N GLN A 449 3.81 -40.30 1.68
CA GLN A 449 2.63 -40.55 0.84
C GLN A 449 2.76 -40.02 -0.60
N TYR A 450 3.67 -39.08 -0.84
CA TYR A 450 3.96 -38.53 -2.18
C TYR A 450 5.31 -39.02 -2.72
N ARG A 451 5.92 -40.06 -2.14
CA ARG A 451 7.23 -40.57 -2.57
C ARG A 451 7.06 -41.93 -3.26
N GLN A 452 7.60 -42.02 -4.47
CA GLN A 452 7.72 -43.27 -5.21
C GLN A 452 8.83 -44.15 -4.61
N GLN A 453 8.92 -45.42 -5.02
CA GLN A 453 9.88 -46.38 -4.45
C GLN A 453 11.36 -45.99 -4.70
N ASP A 454 11.63 -45.21 -5.74
CA ASP A 454 12.94 -44.64 -6.06
C ASP A 454 13.23 -43.30 -5.35
N GLY A 455 12.28 -42.80 -4.55
CA GLY A 455 12.36 -41.50 -3.89
C GLY A 455 11.94 -40.31 -4.76
N ALA A 456 11.47 -40.51 -6.00
CA ALA A 456 10.88 -39.43 -6.80
C ALA A 456 9.56 -38.95 -6.17
N LEU A 457 9.16 -37.70 -6.48
CA LEU A 457 7.83 -37.22 -6.11
C LEU A 457 6.78 -37.88 -7.02
N ASP A 458 5.71 -38.43 -6.45
CA ASP A 458 4.48 -38.70 -7.18
C ASP A 458 3.72 -37.37 -7.33
N GLN A 459 3.98 -36.69 -8.45
CA GLN A 459 3.36 -35.41 -8.78
C GLN A 459 1.83 -35.52 -8.88
N VAL A 460 1.28 -36.67 -9.29
CA VAL A 460 -0.16 -36.89 -9.45
C VAL A 460 -0.83 -37.02 -8.09
N ALA A 461 -0.28 -37.84 -7.18
CA ALA A 461 -0.77 -37.95 -5.81
C ALA A 461 -0.68 -36.62 -5.05
N PHE A 462 0.43 -35.89 -5.23
CA PHE A 462 0.64 -34.58 -4.64
C PHE A 462 -0.39 -33.55 -5.13
N GLN A 463 -0.58 -33.42 -6.44
CA GLN A 463 -1.57 -32.50 -7.02
C GLN A 463 -3.01 -32.87 -6.60
N LYS A 464 -3.37 -34.15 -6.55
CA LYS A 464 -4.68 -34.60 -6.06
C LYS A 464 -4.97 -34.17 -4.62
N SER A 465 -3.97 -34.20 -3.73
CA SER A 465 -4.14 -33.74 -2.35
C SER A 465 -4.35 -32.22 -2.27
N ILE A 466 -3.61 -31.45 -3.08
CA ILE A 466 -3.80 -30.00 -3.20
C ILE A 466 -5.21 -29.68 -3.72
N ILE A 467 -5.64 -30.33 -4.80
CA ILE A 467 -6.98 -30.18 -5.40
C ILE A 467 -8.07 -30.53 -4.38
N SER A 468 -7.90 -31.62 -3.63
CA SER A 468 -8.83 -31.98 -2.54
C SER A 468 -8.92 -30.89 -1.46
N THR A 469 -7.81 -30.22 -1.16
CA THR A 469 -7.79 -29.12 -0.19
C THR A 469 -8.47 -27.87 -0.75
N VAL A 470 -8.18 -27.50 -2.00
CA VAL A 470 -8.79 -26.36 -2.70
C VAL A 470 -10.30 -26.53 -2.84
N ASN A 471 -10.76 -27.71 -3.29
CA ASN A 471 -12.17 -28.05 -3.39
C ASN A 471 -12.88 -27.97 -2.02
N THR A 472 -12.23 -28.42 -0.93
CA THR A 472 -12.82 -28.48 0.42
C THR A 472 -12.85 -27.13 1.14
N TYR A 473 -11.88 -26.23 0.89
CA TYR A 473 -11.77 -24.96 1.61
C TYR A 473 -12.38 -23.77 0.87
N TYR A 474 -12.50 -23.84 -0.45
CA TYR A 474 -12.81 -22.67 -1.27
C TYR A 474 -13.94 -22.89 -2.29
N GLY A 475 -14.35 -24.14 -2.55
CA GLY A 475 -15.25 -24.53 -3.64
C GLY A 475 -16.73 -24.17 -3.45
N VAL A 476 -17.08 -22.89 -3.29
CA VAL A 476 -18.45 -22.44 -3.01
C VAL A 476 -19.44 -22.86 -4.10
N SER A 477 -19.10 -22.63 -5.37
CA SER A 477 -19.91 -23.08 -6.51
C SER A 477 -20.04 -24.59 -6.59
N ARG A 478 -18.97 -25.34 -6.28
CA ARG A 478 -18.96 -26.81 -6.24
C ARG A 478 -19.90 -27.34 -5.15
N ASP A 479 -19.76 -26.84 -3.93
CA ASP A 479 -20.53 -27.30 -2.78
C ASP A 479 -22.01 -26.90 -2.90
N LEU A 480 -22.32 -25.73 -3.48
CA LEU A 480 -23.68 -25.37 -3.84
C LEU A 480 -24.24 -26.34 -4.88
N ALA A 481 -23.52 -26.62 -5.98
CA ALA A 481 -24.00 -27.53 -7.02
C ALA A 481 -24.26 -28.95 -6.49
N LEU A 482 -23.37 -29.47 -5.65
CA LEU A 482 -23.40 -30.85 -5.14
C LEU A 482 -24.15 -31.02 -3.80
N ASP A 483 -24.82 -29.98 -3.28
CA ASP A 483 -25.56 -30.06 -2.00
C ASP A 483 -26.66 -31.15 -2.03
N PRO A 484 -26.50 -32.26 -1.29
CA PRO A 484 -27.45 -33.38 -1.32
C PRO A 484 -28.79 -33.08 -0.62
N LYS A 485 -28.92 -31.91 0.03
CA LYS A 485 -30.15 -31.48 0.71
C LYS A 485 -31.01 -30.55 -0.14
N ALA A 486 -30.46 -30.02 -1.23
CA ALA A 486 -31.14 -29.08 -2.10
C ALA A 486 -31.52 -29.73 -3.43
N PRO A 487 -32.65 -29.36 -4.05
CA PRO A 487 -32.96 -29.81 -5.39
C PRO A 487 -31.91 -29.27 -6.39
N VAL A 488 -31.56 -30.10 -7.36
CA VAL A 488 -30.79 -29.70 -8.54
C VAL A 488 -31.67 -28.76 -9.38
N PRO A 489 -31.28 -27.51 -9.62
CA PRO A 489 -32.08 -26.58 -10.42
C PRO A 489 -32.22 -27.03 -11.89
N GLU A 490 -33.31 -26.65 -12.54
CA GLU A 490 -33.44 -26.79 -13.99
C GLU A 490 -32.28 -26.07 -14.71
N GLY A 491 -31.76 -26.67 -15.78
CA GLY A 491 -30.57 -26.18 -16.49
C GLY A 491 -29.24 -26.80 -16.03
N VAL A 492 -29.22 -27.55 -14.92
CA VAL A 492 -28.07 -28.37 -14.50
C VAL A 492 -28.24 -29.81 -15.00
N ALA A 493 -27.20 -30.40 -15.57
CA ALA A 493 -27.21 -31.76 -16.11
C ALA A 493 -26.36 -32.73 -15.27
N ALA A 494 -26.82 -33.97 -15.12
CA ALA A 494 -26.02 -35.02 -14.49
C ALA A 494 -24.95 -35.55 -15.45
N ILE A 495 -23.76 -35.83 -14.93
CA ILE A 495 -22.64 -36.48 -15.63
C ILE A 495 -22.09 -37.64 -14.78
N ASP A 496 -21.16 -38.42 -15.32
CA ASP A 496 -20.53 -39.50 -14.56
C ASP A 496 -19.73 -38.96 -13.35
N GLY A 497 -20.17 -39.32 -12.14
CA GLY A 497 -19.57 -38.88 -10.88
C GLY A 497 -19.64 -37.37 -10.61
N GLY A 498 -20.65 -36.66 -11.13
CA GLY A 498 -20.75 -35.21 -10.95
C GLY A 498 -21.93 -34.53 -11.66
N LEU A 499 -21.84 -33.20 -11.79
CA LEU A 499 -22.80 -32.35 -12.49
C LEU A 499 -22.11 -31.45 -13.51
N GLN A 500 -22.81 -31.10 -14.59
CA GLN A 500 -22.46 -30.02 -15.50
C GLN A 500 -23.41 -28.83 -15.28
N VAL A 501 -22.84 -27.65 -15.09
CA VAL A 501 -23.51 -26.39 -14.73
C VAL A 501 -23.12 -25.32 -15.74
N SER A 502 -24.09 -24.53 -16.21
CA SER A 502 -23.78 -23.28 -16.90
C SER A 502 -23.27 -22.27 -15.88
N ASP A 503 -22.00 -21.92 -16.01
CA ASP A 503 -21.28 -21.04 -15.09
C ASP A 503 -21.16 -19.64 -15.69
N PHE A 504 -21.32 -18.60 -14.86
CA PHE A 504 -21.43 -17.21 -15.27
C PHE A 504 -20.49 -16.31 -14.48
N ALA A 505 -19.93 -15.32 -15.16
CA ALA A 505 -19.01 -14.35 -14.57
C ALA A 505 -19.00 -13.01 -15.31
N PHE A 506 -18.55 -11.96 -14.61
CA PHE A 506 -18.21 -10.66 -15.17
C PHE A 506 -16.69 -10.49 -15.25
N SER A 507 -16.19 -10.19 -16.44
CA SER A 507 -14.89 -9.55 -16.62
C SER A 507 -15.05 -8.04 -16.42
N ILE A 508 -14.12 -7.42 -15.70
CA ILE A 508 -14.04 -5.96 -15.51
C ILE A 508 -12.69 -5.49 -16.05
N ARG A 509 -12.69 -4.46 -16.90
CA ARG A 509 -11.47 -3.82 -17.42
C ARG A 509 -11.57 -2.30 -17.30
N PHE A 510 -10.56 -1.63 -16.76
CA PHE A 510 -10.55 -0.16 -16.63
C PHE A 510 -9.13 0.42 -16.69
N LEU A 511 -9.00 1.69 -17.08
CA LEU A 511 -7.74 2.44 -17.04
C LEU A 511 -7.32 2.71 -15.59
N LYS A 512 -6.24 2.06 -15.13
CA LYS A 512 -5.78 2.07 -13.73
C LYS A 512 -5.52 3.47 -13.15
N TYR A 513 -5.18 4.42 -14.01
CA TYR A 513 -4.75 5.78 -13.65
C TYR A 513 -5.70 6.90 -14.11
N ALA A 514 -6.90 6.57 -14.62
CA ALA A 514 -7.80 7.55 -15.23
C ALA A 514 -8.36 8.61 -14.26
N LEU A 515 -8.46 8.30 -12.96
CA LEU A 515 -8.84 9.25 -11.89
C LEU A 515 -7.60 9.78 -11.16
N GLY A 516 -6.57 10.20 -11.92
CA GLY A 516 -5.30 10.67 -11.37
C GLY A 516 -4.50 9.60 -10.60
N GLY A 517 -4.81 8.31 -10.81
CA GLY A 517 -4.22 7.20 -10.04
C GLY A 517 -4.76 7.03 -8.62
N GLN A 518 -5.82 7.74 -8.23
CA GLN A 518 -6.41 7.54 -6.91
C GLN A 518 -7.20 6.22 -6.83
N PRO A 519 -7.29 5.60 -5.64
CA PRO A 519 -8.08 4.38 -5.46
C PRO A 519 -9.57 4.62 -5.66
N PHE A 520 -10.26 3.59 -6.16
CA PHE A 520 -11.72 3.58 -6.30
C PHE A 520 -12.24 2.13 -6.27
N TRP A 521 -13.53 2.00 -5.98
CA TRP A 521 -14.28 0.75 -6.04
C TRP A 521 -15.16 0.73 -7.29
N VAL A 522 -15.13 -0.36 -8.07
CA VAL A 522 -16.21 -0.71 -9.00
C VAL A 522 -17.11 -1.72 -8.28
N LYS A 523 -18.40 -1.41 -8.14
CA LYS A 523 -19.37 -2.26 -7.44
C LYS A 523 -20.42 -2.80 -8.40
N LEU A 524 -20.63 -4.11 -8.38
CA LEU A 524 -21.62 -4.83 -9.19
C LEU A 524 -22.81 -5.23 -8.34
N TYR A 525 -24.00 -5.02 -8.91
CA TYR A 525 -25.28 -5.24 -8.26
C TYR A 525 -26.21 -6.08 -9.13
N LEU A 526 -27.14 -6.78 -8.48
CA LEU A 526 -28.18 -7.57 -9.12
C LEU A 526 -29.51 -7.33 -8.38
N ALA A 527 -30.33 -6.45 -8.96
CA ALA A 527 -31.59 -5.99 -8.39
C ALA A 527 -32.52 -7.15 -8.03
N GLN A 528 -32.95 -7.25 -6.77
CA GLN A 528 -33.90 -8.27 -6.29
C GLN A 528 -35.35 -7.97 -6.72
N GLU A 529 -35.67 -6.70 -6.94
CA GLU A 529 -36.94 -6.22 -7.48
C GLU A 529 -36.74 -5.58 -8.86
N GLU A 530 -37.80 -5.56 -9.69
CA GLU A 530 -37.66 -5.14 -11.10
C GLU A 530 -37.75 -3.61 -11.15
N GLY A 531 -36.75 -2.94 -11.72
CA GLY A 531 -36.65 -1.47 -11.72
C GLY A 531 -36.35 -0.82 -10.36
N VAL A 532 -36.07 -1.58 -9.31
CA VAL A 532 -35.81 -1.07 -7.94
C VAL A 532 -34.37 -1.37 -7.55
N GLN A 533 -33.64 -0.33 -7.11
CA GLN A 533 -32.28 -0.44 -6.59
C GLN A 533 -32.32 -0.51 -5.06
N THR A 534 -31.78 -1.59 -4.50
CA THR A 534 -31.60 -1.82 -3.05
C THR A 534 -30.13 -2.15 -2.78
N PRO A 535 -29.20 -1.16 -2.81
CA PRO A 535 -27.76 -1.42 -2.94
C PRO A 535 -27.13 -2.33 -1.88
N ILE A 536 -27.70 -2.42 -0.68
CA ILE A 536 -27.19 -3.30 0.40
C ILE A 536 -27.45 -4.78 0.05
N THR A 537 -28.67 -5.13 -0.36
CA THR A 537 -29.07 -6.51 -0.70
C THR A 537 -28.75 -6.89 -2.14
N ASP A 538 -28.58 -5.90 -3.01
CA ASP A 538 -28.29 -6.12 -4.42
C ASP A 538 -26.79 -6.34 -4.68
N LEU A 539 -25.90 -5.99 -3.74
CA LEU A 539 -24.43 -6.07 -3.92
C LEU A 539 -23.99 -7.53 -4.10
N ILE A 540 -23.43 -7.84 -5.28
CA ILE A 540 -22.95 -9.18 -5.61
C ILE A 540 -21.42 -9.29 -5.68
N ALA A 541 -20.72 -8.20 -6.02
CA ALA A 541 -19.25 -8.16 -6.05
C ALA A 541 -18.69 -6.74 -6.06
N GLU A 542 -17.41 -6.63 -5.73
CA GLU A 542 -16.62 -5.39 -5.74
C GLU A 542 -15.25 -5.64 -6.40
N VAL A 543 -14.67 -4.61 -7.02
CA VAL A 543 -13.26 -4.58 -7.46
C VAL A 543 -12.61 -3.29 -6.99
N TYR A 544 -11.48 -3.40 -6.30
CA TYR A 544 -10.70 -2.26 -5.84
C TYR A 544 -9.55 -1.94 -6.79
N ASN A 545 -9.48 -0.68 -7.24
CA ASN A 545 -8.29 -0.16 -7.90
C ASN A 545 -7.23 0.21 -6.86
N PHE A 546 -6.42 -0.75 -6.42
CA PHE A 546 -5.25 -0.46 -5.60
C PHE A 546 -4.18 0.23 -6.47
N SER A 547 -4.04 1.54 -6.29
CA SER A 547 -3.24 2.43 -7.15
C SER A 547 -2.72 3.64 -6.37
N GLN A 548 -1.85 4.43 -7.02
CA GLN A 548 -1.32 5.69 -6.49
C GLN A 548 -1.12 6.72 -7.62
N LYS A 549 -0.95 7.99 -7.25
CA LYS A 549 -0.64 9.09 -8.21
C LYS A 549 0.62 8.75 -9.02
N PRO A 550 0.58 8.80 -10.37
CA PRO A 550 1.76 8.62 -11.20
C PRO A 550 2.73 9.81 -11.16
N GLU A 551 2.17 11.01 -11.29
CA GLU A 551 2.90 12.28 -11.32
C GLU A 551 2.22 13.27 -10.36
N LEU A 552 3.00 14.21 -9.83
CA LEU A 552 2.55 15.36 -9.04
C LEU A 552 3.33 16.59 -9.55
N ASP A 553 2.63 17.63 -9.96
CA ASP A 553 3.20 18.85 -10.58
C ASP A 553 4.20 18.61 -11.74
N GLY A 554 4.01 17.53 -12.50
CA GLY A 554 4.90 17.14 -13.60
C GLY A 554 6.21 16.49 -13.15
N ALA A 555 6.40 16.27 -11.85
CA ALA A 555 7.41 15.37 -11.32
C ALA A 555 6.87 13.94 -11.25
N VAL A 556 7.73 12.96 -11.53
CA VAL A 556 7.42 11.52 -11.44
C VAL A 556 7.43 11.09 -9.97
N VAL A 557 6.30 10.59 -9.48
CA VAL A 557 6.09 10.05 -8.12
C VAL A 557 6.13 8.52 -8.10
N CYS A 558 5.88 7.89 -9.24
CA CYS A 558 6.01 6.45 -9.41
C CYS A 558 6.37 6.12 -10.86
N GLY A 559 7.63 5.77 -11.15
CA GLY A 559 8.09 5.54 -12.52
C GLY A 559 7.26 4.51 -13.31
N ASN A 560 6.98 3.35 -12.70
CA ASN A 560 6.08 2.33 -13.29
C ASN A 560 4.65 2.89 -13.50
N CYS A 561 4.12 3.63 -12.53
CA CYS A 561 2.79 4.22 -12.64
C CYS A 561 2.71 5.30 -13.73
N THR A 562 3.76 6.11 -13.88
CA THR A 562 3.88 7.15 -14.91
C THR A 562 3.93 6.55 -16.30
N ASP A 563 4.78 5.55 -16.49
CA ASP A 563 4.91 4.85 -17.76
C ASP A 563 3.58 4.13 -18.08
N GLY A 564 2.94 3.49 -17.09
CA GLY A 564 1.62 2.88 -17.22
C GLY A 564 0.47 3.87 -17.51
N GLN A 565 0.50 5.08 -16.94
CA GLN A 565 -0.48 6.13 -17.27
C GLN A 565 -0.29 6.62 -18.71
N LYS A 566 0.95 6.81 -19.16
CA LYS A 566 1.30 7.23 -20.53
C LYS A 566 0.94 6.15 -21.55
N ALA A 567 1.16 4.88 -21.22
CA ALA A 567 0.75 3.72 -22.02
C ALA A 567 -0.77 3.44 -22.00
N LYS A 568 -1.53 4.08 -21.10
CA LYS A 568 -2.95 3.80 -20.83
C LYS A 568 -3.20 2.33 -20.44
N VAL A 569 -2.38 1.81 -19.52
CA VAL A 569 -2.52 0.46 -18.97
C VAL A 569 -3.92 0.27 -18.38
N LYS A 570 -4.58 -0.81 -18.80
CA LYS A 570 -5.81 -1.30 -18.17
C LYS A 570 -5.45 -2.26 -17.03
N SER A 571 -6.28 -2.29 -16.00
CA SER A 571 -6.32 -3.37 -15.01
C SER A 571 -7.54 -4.24 -15.26
N THR A 572 -7.40 -5.54 -15.02
CA THR A 572 -8.40 -6.58 -15.26
C THR A 572 -8.78 -7.32 -13.97
N ALA A 573 -10.02 -7.78 -13.90
CA ALA A 573 -10.55 -8.60 -12.82
C ALA A 573 -11.65 -9.53 -13.36
N TYR A 574 -11.81 -10.71 -12.73
CA TYR A 574 -12.82 -11.70 -13.10
C TYR A 574 -13.68 -12.08 -11.88
N ILE A 575 -14.99 -11.95 -12.02
CA ILE A 575 -15.95 -12.11 -10.94
C ILE A 575 -16.92 -13.23 -11.32
N PRO A 576 -16.79 -14.45 -10.78
CA PRO A 576 -17.86 -15.42 -10.86
C PRO A 576 -19.14 -14.86 -10.20
N ILE A 577 -20.30 -15.33 -10.65
CA ILE A 577 -21.61 -15.01 -10.03
C ILE A 577 -22.49 -16.26 -9.81
N THR A 578 -22.05 -17.43 -10.30
CA THR A 578 -22.79 -18.69 -10.20
C THR A 578 -23.25 -19.05 -8.77
N PRO A 579 -22.46 -18.84 -7.70
CA PRO A 579 -22.95 -19.03 -6.33
C PRO A 579 -24.18 -18.19 -5.96
N VAL A 580 -24.22 -16.94 -6.44
CA VAL A 580 -25.37 -16.04 -6.25
C VAL A 580 -26.59 -16.57 -7.00
N LEU A 581 -26.40 -16.99 -8.26
CA LEU A 581 -27.47 -17.55 -9.10
C LEU A 581 -28.07 -18.83 -8.50
N PHE A 582 -27.25 -19.73 -7.94
CA PHE A 582 -27.72 -20.92 -7.20
C PHE A 582 -28.62 -20.54 -6.02
N LYS A 583 -28.22 -19.56 -5.20
CA LYS A 583 -29.03 -19.10 -4.06
C LYS A 583 -30.33 -18.46 -4.52
N LEU A 584 -30.30 -17.63 -5.57
CA LEU A 584 -31.50 -17.02 -6.16
C LEU A 584 -32.49 -18.08 -6.67
N ALA A 585 -32.05 -19.02 -7.52
CA ALA A 585 -32.88 -20.09 -8.04
C ALA A 585 -33.50 -20.95 -6.92
N ARG A 586 -32.72 -21.32 -5.90
CA ARG A 586 -33.21 -22.12 -4.75
C ARG A 586 -34.16 -21.37 -3.83
N SER A 587 -34.02 -20.06 -3.71
CA SER A 587 -34.91 -19.23 -2.88
C SER A 587 -36.28 -18.98 -3.51
N GLY A 588 -36.48 -19.35 -4.78
CA GLY A 588 -37.68 -19.01 -5.56
C GLY A 588 -37.81 -17.51 -5.88
N ARG A 589 -36.79 -16.70 -5.59
CA ARG A 589 -36.76 -15.26 -5.91
C ARG A 589 -36.53 -15.04 -7.41
N LYS A 590 -37.61 -15.18 -8.18
CA LYS A 590 -37.79 -14.74 -9.59
C LYS A 590 -36.90 -15.36 -10.67
N LEU A 591 -35.73 -15.94 -10.36
CA LEU A 591 -34.94 -16.73 -11.31
C LEU A 591 -35.49 -18.17 -11.36
N LYS A 592 -36.05 -18.60 -12.50
CA LYS A 592 -36.75 -19.90 -12.59
C LYS A 592 -35.82 -21.10 -12.74
N SER A 593 -34.69 -20.91 -13.42
CA SER A 593 -33.73 -21.97 -13.77
C SER A 593 -32.32 -21.40 -13.84
N LEU A 594 -31.32 -22.29 -13.89
CA LEU A 594 -29.93 -21.97 -14.25
C LEU A 594 -29.64 -22.23 -15.74
N SER A 595 -30.69 -22.37 -16.57
CA SER A 595 -30.51 -22.42 -18.02
C SER A 595 -29.96 -21.09 -18.55
N ARG A 596 -29.13 -21.18 -19.60
CA ARG A 596 -28.40 -20.02 -20.14
C ARG A 596 -29.31 -18.87 -20.55
N ASP A 597 -30.41 -19.15 -21.24
CA ASP A 597 -31.30 -18.10 -21.75
C ASP A 597 -32.06 -17.39 -20.62
N GLU A 598 -32.57 -18.12 -19.61
CA GLU A 598 -33.25 -17.55 -18.44
C GLU A 598 -32.28 -16.69 -17.61
N VAL A 599 -31.05 -17.17 -17.37
CA VAL A 599 -30.03 -16.40 -16.63
C VAL A 599 -29.65 -15.13 -17.38
N LEU A 600 -29.42 -15.20 -18.70
CA LEU A 600 -29.12 -14.01 -19.51
C LEU A 600 -30.29 -13.02 -19.57
N GLU A 601 -31.54 -13.49 -19.65
CA GLU A 601 -32.71 -12.60 -19.56
C GLU A 601 -32.81 -11.92 -18.18
N TYR A 602 -32.63 -12.70 -17.10
CA TYR A 602 -32.69 -12.22 -15.73
C TYR A 602 -31.65 -11.11 -15.49
N ILE A 603 -30.39 -11.37 -15.86
CA ILE A 603 -29.29 -10.44 -15.68
C ILE A 603 -29.51 -9.15 -16.49
N ARG A 604 -29.94 -9.23 -17.76
CA ARG A 604 -30.17 -8.03 -18.60
C ARG A 604 -31.14 -7.01 -18.00
N LYS A 605 -32.11 -7.46 -17.20
CA LYS A 605 -33.13 -6.62 -16.55
C LYS A 605 -32.73 -6.13 -15.16
N ARG A 606 -31.65 -6.67 -14.58
CA ARG A 606 -31.40 -6.57 -13.12
C ARG A 606 -29.96 -6.22 -12.76
N ALA A 607 -29.00 -6.48 -13.64
CA ALA A 607 -27.61 -6.14 -13.38
C ALA A 607 -27.36 -4.65 -13.60
N TYR A 608 -26.72 -4.02 -12.62
CA TYR A 608 -26.25 -2.65 -12.70
C TYR A 608 -24.92 -2.51 -11.95
N TRP A 609 -24.18 -1.44 -12.22
CA TRP A 609 -22.92 -1.15 -11.55
C TRP A 609 -22.76 0.34 -11.25
N ARG A 610 -21.91 0.64 -10.27
CA ARG A 610 -21.54 2.00 -9.85
C ARG A 610 -20.05 2.03 -9.53
N VAL A 611 -19.46 3.23 -9.61
CA VAL A 611 -18.08 3.46 -9.18
C VAL A 611 -18.10 4.37 -7.96
N PHE A 612 -17.31 4.05 -6.94
CA PHE A 612 -17.19 4.84 -5.72
C PHE A 612 -15.75 5.27 -5.46
N LYS A 613 -15.57 6.50 -5.00
CA LYS A 613 -14.29 7.06 -4.54
C LYS A 613 -14.52 7.70 -3.19
N HIS A 614 -13.70 7.36 -2.19
CA HIS A 614 -13.84 7.86 -0.81
C HIS A 614 -15.28 7.73 -0.25
N GLY A 615 -15.92 6.58 -0.50
CA GLY A 615 -17.31 6.30 -0.09
C GLY A 615 -18.40 6.98 -0.92
N LYS A 616 -18.08 7.96 -1.78
CA LYS A 616 -19.03 8.70 -2.61
C LYS A 616 -19.17 8.07 -3.99
N GLU A 617 -20.40 7.95 -4.50
CA GLU A 617 -20.67 7.48 -5.86
C GLU A 617 -20.16 8.54 -6.87
N LEU A 618 -19.42 8.10 -7.89
CA LEU A 618 -18.92 8.99 -8.93
C LEU A 618 -19.98 9.25 -10.00
N PRO A 619 -20.19 10.51 -10.41
CA PRO A 619 -21.09 10.84 -11.50
C PRO A 619 -20.52 10.37 -12.84
N ARG A 620 -21.43 10.10 -13.78
CA ARG A 620 -21.14 9.57 -15.12
C ARG A 620 -19.95 10.23 -15.84
N TYR A 621 -19.80 11.56 -15.77
CA TYR A 621 -18.72 12.27 -16.48
C TYR A 621 -17.32 11.96 -15.94
N ASP A 622 -17.19 11.47 -14.70
CA ASP A 622 -15.94 10.97 -14.14
C ASP A 622 -15.73 9.50 -14.48
N VAL A 623 -16.81 8.70 -14.47
CA VAL A 623 -16.82 7.29 -14.88
C VAL A 623 -16.40 7.13 -16.34
N GLU A 624 -16.84 8.02 -17.24
CA GLU A 624 -16.46 8.01 -18.67
C GLU A 624 -14.93 8.12 -18.89
N LYS A 625 -14.17 8.64 -17.92
CA LYS A 625 -12.70 8.71 -17.98
C LYS A 625 -12.03 7.34 -17.84
N LEU A 626 -12.69 6.38 -17.17
CA LEU A 626 -12.14 5.07 -16.84
C LEU A 626 -12.01 4.12 -18.04
N ASP A 627 -12.71 4.39 -19.15
CA ASP A 627 -12.88 3.44 -20.26
C ASP A 627 -13.28 2.04 -19.75
N LEU A 628 -14.26 2.05 -18.83
CA LEU A 628 -14.70 0.90 -18.06
C LEU A 628 -15.53 -0.07 -18.93
N GLU A 629 -15.04 -1.29 -19.06
CA GLU A 629 -15.72 -2.39 -19.71
C GLU A 629 -16.19 -3.38 -18.63
N ILE A 630 -17.50 -3.66 -18.59
CA ILE A 630 -18.08 -4.74 -17.78
C ILE A 630 -18.62 -5.78 -18.76
N ILE A 631 -17.90 -6.89 -18.90
CA ILE A 631 -18.13 -7.90 -19.94
C ILE A 631 -18.75 -9.14 -19.32
N GLY A 632 -19.91 -9.56 -19.81
CA GLY A 632 -20.50 -10.84 -19.44
C GLY A 632 -19.74 -12.01 -20.04
N SER A 633 -19.68 -13.12 -19.30
CA SER A 633 -19.13 -14.38 -19.79
C SER A 633 -19.89 -15.57 -19.22
N SER A 634 -19.88 -16.67 -19.97
CA SER A 634 -20.35 -17.97 -19.49
C SER A 634 -19.54 -19.13 -20.06
N ASN A 635 -19.56 -20.26 -19.37
CA ASN A 635 -18.90 -21.50 -19.76
C ASN A 635 -19.71 -22.72 -19.29
N ASP A 636 -19.36 -23.91 -19.78
CA ASP A 636 -19.85 -25.19 -19.29
C ASP A 636 -18.86 -25.72 -18.24
N THR A 637 -19.18 -25.58 -16.94
CA THR A 637 -18.37 -26.10 -15.84
C THR A 637 -18.83 -27.49 -15.45
N LYS A 638 -17.91 -28.45 -15.35
CA LYS A 638 -18.14 -29.79 -14.76
C LYS A 638 -17.58 -29.82 -13.34
N VAL A 639 -18.40 -30.18 -12.37
CA VAL A 639 -18.05 -30.37 -10.96
C VAL A 639 -18.19 -31.84 -10.58
N PHE A 640 -17.27 -32.36 -9.77
CA PHE A 640 -17.20 -33.79 -9.44
C PHE A 640 -17.40 -34.06 -7.95
N GLU A 641 -18.10 -35.15 -7.63
CA GLU A 641 -18.31 -35.64 -6.26
C GLU A 641 -16.98 -36.02 -5.59
N ASP A 642 -16.07 -36.65 -6.35
CA ASP A 642 -14.70 -36.94 -5.95
C ASP A 642 -13.92 -35.63 -5.72
N PRO A 643 -13.54 -35.30 -4.46
CA PRO A 643 -12.85 -34.05 -4.17
C PRO A 643 -11.43 -34.03 -4.73
N THR A 644 -10.84 -35.16 -5.15
CA THR A 644 -9.50 -35.19 -5.75
C THR A 644 -9.48 -34.81 -7.23
N LYS A 645 -10.65 -34.65 -7.86
CA LYS A 645 -10.78 -34.19 -9.25
C LYS A 645 -10.95 -32.66 -9.30
N PRO A 646 -10.20 -31.95 -10.16
CA PRO A 646 -10.43 -30.54 -10.40
C PRO A 646 -11.73 -30.36 -11.19
N PRO A 647 -12.41 -29.20 -11.09
CA PRO A 647 -13.47 -28.87 -12.04
C PRO A 647 -12.89 -28.77 -13.46
N ALA A 648 -13.72 -29.02 -14.47
CA ALA A 648 -13.35 -28.78 -15.87
C ALA A 648 -14.17 -27.62 -16.44
N PHE A 649 -13.48 -26.70 -17.12
CA PHE A 649 -14.04 -25.49 -17.71
C PHE A 649 -14.02 -25.60 -19.22
N GLU A 650 -15.18 -25.62 -19.87
CA GLU A 650 -15.31 -25.84 -21.32
C GLU A 650 -16.15 -24.74 -21.96
N ASN A 651 -15.93 -24.47 -23.25
CA ASN A 651 -16.78 -23.59 -24.06
C ASN A 651 -16.97 -22.15 -23.52
N PHE A 652 -15.92 -21.52 -22.98
CA PHE A 652 -15.92 -20.10 -22.62
C PHE A 652 -16.45 -19.23 -23.78
N LYS A 653 -17.40 -18.36 -23.45
CA LYS A 653 -18.09 -17.48 -24.39
C LYS A 653 -18.29 -16.11 -23.75
N LYS A 654 -17.87 -15.06 -24.45
CA LYS A 654 -18.25 -13.67 -24.17
C LYS A 654 -19.74 -13.49 -24.44
N GLU A 655 -20.48 -13.06 -23.43
CA GLU A 655 -21.91 -12.76 -23.53
C GLU A 655 -22.08 -11.25 -23.80
N PRO A 656 -22.94 -10.84 -24.76
CA PRO A 656 -23.13 -9.43 -25.11
C PRO A 656 -23.52 -8.56 -23.90
N THR A 657 -22.83 -7.44 -23.73
CA THR A 657 -22.90 -6.44 -22.63
C THR A 657 -24.24 -6.44 -21.89
N ILE A 658 -24.23 -6.99 -20.68
CA ILE A 658 -25.39 -7.24 -19.81
C ILE A 658 -25.61 -6.13 -18.76
N THR A 659 -24.84 -5.04 -18.83
CA THR A 659 -24.51 -4.16 -17.70
C THR A 659 -24.59 -2.66 -18.03
N GLY A 660 -24.96 -2.28 -19.26
CA GLY A 660 -25.05 -0.88 -19.68
C GLY A 660 -23.73 -0.29 -20.20
N GLY A 661 -23.83 0.94 -20.73
CA GLY A 661 -22.66 1.77 -21.05
C GLY A 661 -22.28 2.62 -19.84
N ALA A 662 -21.78 3.83 -20.07
CA ALA A 662 -21.46 4.79 -19.01
C ALA A 662 -22.66 5.21 -18.12
N ASP A 663 -23.87 4.76 -18.43
CA ASP A 663 -25.09 4.89 -17.64
C ASP A 663 -25.31 3.74 -16.62
N GLY A 664 -24.41 2.75 -16.55
CA GLY A 664 -24.33 1.80 -15.44
C GLY A 664 -25.40 0.69 -15.39
N ALA A 665 -26.31 0.63 -16.37
CA ALA A 665 -27.29 -0.45 -16.51
C ALA A 665 -27.83 -0.56 -17.95
N LEU A 666 -28.35 -1.73 -18.33
CA LEU A 666 -29.16 -1.86 -19.55
C LEU A 666 -30.58 -1.35 -19.34
N ASP A 667 -31.22 -1.79 -18.25
CA ASP A 667 -32.58 -1.40 -17.88
C ASP A 667 -32.65 0.12 -17.63
N PRO A 668 -33.52 0.88 -18.33
CA PRO A 668 -33.66 2.32 -18.15
C PRO A 668 -33.89 2.79 -16.71
N GLU A 669 -34.62 2.02 -15.89
CA GLU A 669 -34.95 2.37 -14.51
C GLU A 669 -33.76 2.18 -13.55
N LEU A 670 -32.75 1.39 -13.96
CA LEU A 670 -31.53 1.12 -13.19
C LEU A 670 -30.35 2.02 -13.57
N LYS A 671 -30.53 2.93 -14.54
CA LYS A 671 -29.46 3.81 -15.04
C LYS A 671 -29.11 4.92 -14.05
N GLN A 672 -27.83 5.29 -14.04
CA GLN A 672 -27.37 6.47 -13.31
C GLN A 672 -27.92 7.75 -14.00
N PRO A 673 -28.46 8.72 -13.25
CA PRO A 673 -28.94 9.97 -13.82
C PRO A 673 -27.79 10.76 -14.49
N LYS A 674 -28.09 11.42 -15.61
CA LYS A 674 -27.13 12.30 -16.27
C LYS A 674 -27.06 13.64 -15.54
N ILE A 675 -25.96 13.86 -14.83
CA ILE A 675 -25.60 15.14 -14.20
C ILE A 675 -24.66 15.90 -15.15
N GLU A 676 -24.86 17.21 -15.33
CA GLU A 676 -23.92 18.03 -16.09
C GLU A 676 -22.65 18.31 -15.27
N PRO A 677 -21.44 18.25 -15.86
CA PRO A 677 -20.22 18.54 -15.13
C PRO A 677 -20.23 20.01 -14.67
N PRO A 678 -19.89 20.29 -13.39
CA PRO A 678 -19.83 21.66 -12.90
C PRO A 678 -18.79 22.46 -13.68
N ALA A 679 -18.98 23.78 -13.76
CA ALA A 679 -18.05 24.68 -14.41
C ALA A 679 -16.64 24.52 -13.79
N PRO A 680 -15.55 24.45 -14.58
CA PRO A 680 -14.21 24.23 -14.04
C PRO A 680 -13.82 25.33 -13.05
N GLN A 681 -13.73 24.97 -11.77
CA GLN A 681 -13.13 25.80 -10.73
C GLN A 681 -11.71 26.19 -11.19
N PRO A 682 -11.32 27.48 -11.15
CA PRO A 682 -9.98 27.88 -11.57
C PRO A 682 -8.95 27.27 -10.62
N LYS A 683 -8.06 26.46 -11.18
CA LYS A 683 -6.95 25.80 -10.46
C LYS A 683 -6.11 26.82 -9.68
N ARG A 684 -6.06 26.66 -8.35
CA ARG A 684 -5.47 27.58 -7.37
C ARG A 684 -4.41 26.83 -6.57
N PRO A 685 -3.11 27.16 -6.75
CA PRO A 685 -2.04 26.45 -6.07
C PRO A 685 -1.91 26.88 -4.61
N LYS A 686 -1.93 25.90 -3.69
CA LYS A 686 -1.51 26.02 -2.29
C LYS A 686 -0.45 24.98 -1.94
N ALA A 687 0.33 25.21 -0.89
CA ALA A 687 1.36 24.28 -0.42
C ALA A 687 1.69 24.53 1.06
N ASN A 688 2.15 23.49 1.76
CA ASN A 688 2.69 23.64 3.11
C ASN A 688 4.17 24.01 3.04
N LEU A 689 4.58 24.97 3.86
CA LEU A 689 5.95 25.45 3.99
C LEU A 689 6.42 25.20 5.44
N PRO A 690 7.08 24.06 5.72
CA PRO A 690 7.61 23.76 7.05
C PRO A 690 8.77 24.68 7.40
N LEU A 691 9.03 24.84 8.70
CA LEU A 691 10.17 25.57 9.24
C LEU A 691 11.48 24.99 8.69
N TYR A 692 12.36 25.87 8.22
CA TYR A 692 13.58 25.59 7.44
C TYR A 692 13.37 25.07 6.01
N GLY A 693 12.12 24.92 5.56
CA GLY A 693 11.74 24.43 4.23
C GLY A 693 11.78 25.50 3.12
N SER A 694 11.77 25.03 1.87
CA SER A 694 11.62 25.84 0.67
C SER A 694 10.53 25.28 -0.25
N LEU A 695 9.78 26.17 -0.91
CA LEU A 695 8.84 25.86 -1.98
C LEU A 695 9.23 26.62 -3.26
N ARG A 696 9.36 25.93 -4.39
CA ARG A 696 9.47 26.57 -5.72
C ARG A 696 8.08 26.89 -6.25
N PHE A 697 7.77 28.12 -6.64
CA PHE A 697 6.46 28.48 -7.19
C PHE A 697 6.10 27.65 -8.44
N PRO A 698 4.81 27.32 -8.67
CA PRO A 698 4.41 26.40 -9.73
C PRO A 698 4.45 27.07 -11.12
N ARG A 699 4.61 28.39 -11.12
CA ARG A 699 4.80 29.27 -12.26
C ARG A 699 5.61 30.47 -11.78
N ILE A 700 6.37 31.07 -12.70
CA ILE A 700 7.06 32.34 -12.44
C ILE A 700 6.00 33.39 -12.10
N LEU A 701 6.08 33.97 -10.90
CA LEU A 701 5.18 35.05 -10.48
C LEU A 701 5.58 36.34 -11.20
N LYS A 702 4.57 37.13 -11.58
CA LYS A 702 4.71 38.39 -12.34
C LYS A 702 4.06 39.54 -11.56
N ALA A 703 4.22 40.77 -12.04
CA ALA A 703 3.42 41.90 -11.59
C ALA A 703 1.92 41.55 -11.51
N ASP A 704 1.25 42.09 -10.50
CA ASP A 704 -0.08 41.75 -9.95
C ASP A 704 -0.19 40.42 -9.18
N SER A 705 0.81 39.53 -9.19
CA SER A 705 0.71 38.26 -8.45
C SER A 705 0.69 38.47 -6.92
N VAL A 706 -0.11 37.68 -6.22
CA VAL A 706 -0.24 37.71 -4.75
C VAL A 706 0.24 36.39 -4.17
N ILE A 707 1.04 36.46 -3.11
CA ILE A 707 1.36 35.35 -2.22
C ILE A 707 0.59 35.58 -0.92
N LEU A 708 -0.15 34.58 -0.46
CA LEU A 708 -0.82 34.57 0.84
C LEU A 708 -0.17 33.52 1.72
N LEU A 709 0.14 33.88 2.96
CA LEU A 709 0.76 33.02 3.96
C LEU A 709 -0.18 32.96 5.16
N GLU A 710 -0.62 31.77 5.56
CA GLU A 710 -1.50 31.55 6.71
C GLU A 710 -0.74 30.77 7.78
N SER A 711 -0.71 31.31 9.00
CA SER A 711 -0.12 30.72 10.20
C SER A 711 -1.23 30.27 11.13
N SER A 712 -1.15 29.04 11.64
CA SER A 712 -2.15 28.45 12.54
C SER A 712 -1.98 28.82 14.02
N SER A 713 -0.93 29.59 14.34
CA SER A 713 -0.68 30.16 15.67
C SER A 713 0.20 31.40 15.55
N VAL A 714 0.16 32.29 16.55
CA VAL A 714 1.18 33.35 16.72
C VAL A 714 1.71 33.32 18.15
N ASP A 715 3.02 33.20 18.31
CA ASP A 715 3.69 33.32 19.61
C ASP A 715 4.38 34.69 19.70
N LEU A 716 3.73 35.68 20.33
CA LEU A 716 4.34 37.00 20.59
C LEU A 716 5.10 37.07 21.94
N SER A 717 5.27 35.96 22.66
CA SER A 717 6.01 35.96 23.93
C SER A 717 7.45 36.44 23.74
N THR A 718 8.01 37.07 24.79
CA THR A 718 9.39 37.55 24.73
C THR A 718 10.35 36.36 24.88
N PRO A 719 11.20 36.04 23.89
CA PRO A 719 12.06 34.88 23.97
C PRO A 719 13.20 35.07 24.99
N ASP A 720 13.58 33.99 25.68
CA ASP A 720 14.75 33.94 26.58
C ASP A 720 16.07 34.27 25.84
N SER A 721 16.09 34.01 24.52
CA SER A 721 17.17 34.35 23.59
C SER A 721 16.99 35.76 23.03
N LYS A 722 18.06 36.57 23.02
CA LYS A 722 18.10 37.84 22.26
C LYS A 722 18.10 37.65 20.74
N ILE A 723 18.26 36.42 20.28
CA ILE A 723 18.25 36.04 18.87
C ILE A 723 17.01 35.18 18.64
N ASP A 724 15.98 35.85 18.14
CA ASP A 724 14.84 35.26 17.45
C ASP A 724 14.63 36.08 16.18
N MET A 725 14.65 35.37 15.06
CA MET A 725 14.52 35.94 13.73
C MET A 725 13.69 34.96 12.91
N THR A 726 12.37 35.02 13.03
CA THR A 726 11.47 34.30 12.13
C THR A 726 11.56 34.92 10.74
N GLN A 727 12.02 34.16 9.75
CA GLN A 727 12.41 34.67 8.44
C GLN A 727 11.60 34.04 7.32
N ILE A 728 11.15 34.87 6.38
CA ILE A 728 10.46 34.48 5.16
C ILE A 728 11.19 35.16 3.99
N SER A 729 11.67 34.38 3.01
CA SER A 729 12.51 34.87 1.92
C SER A 729 11.99 34.44 0.57
N ILE A 730 11.62 35.39 -0.30
CA ILE A 730 11.35 35.15 -1.71
C ILE A 730 12.67 35.20 -2.48
N LYS A 731 12.96 34.18 -3.28
CA LYS A 731 14.19 34.06 -4.05
C LYS A 731 13.98 33.96 -5.56
N ASP A 732 15.01 34.36 -6.32
CA ASP A 732 15.08 34.24 -7.77
C ASP A 732 15.75 32.92 -8.26
N ALA A 733 16.10 32.87 -9.54
CA ALA A 733 16.78 31.72 -10.18
C ALA A 733 18.20 31.44 -9.67
N ASN A 734 18.86 32.45 -9.10
CA ASN A 734 20.25 32.41 -8.64
C ASN A 734 20.35 32.17 -7.12
N ASP A 735 19.24 31.90 -6.45
CA ASP A 735 19.09 31.80 -4.99
C ASP A 735 19.27 33.13 -4.23
N ASP A 736 19.27 34.27 -4.94
CA ASP A 736 19.30 35.60 -4.32
C ASP A 736 17.92 35.97 -3.73
N THR A 737 17.91 36.57 -2.55
CA THR A 737 16.69 36.97 -1.84
C THR A 737 16.19 38.30 -2.36
N ILE A 738 15.31 38.27 -3.36
CA ILE A 738 14.71 39.48 -3.96
C ILE A 738 13.72 40.20 -3.04
N PHE A 739 13.16 39.50 -2.04
CA PHE A 739 12.36 40.09 -0.97
C PHE A 739 12.44 39.25 0.31
N HIS A 740 12.54 39.90 1.46
CA HIS A 740 12.73 39.29 2.77
C HIS A 740 11.82 39.93 3.81
N ILE A 741 11.25 39.12 4.70
CA ILE A 741 10.59 39.51 5.93
C ILE A 741 11.32 38.83 7.09
N SER A 742 11.68 39.57 8.14
CA SER A 742 12.21 39.02 9.39
C SER A 742 11.44 39.61 10.58
N ILE A 743 10.66 38.78 11.27
CA ILE A 743 9.96 39.14 12.51
C ILE A 743 10.94 38.90 13.67
N ARG A 744 11.17 39.93 14.51
CA ARG A 744 12.19 39.92 15.57
C ARG A 744 11.57 40.34 16.91
N ARG A 745 11.01 39.40 17.66
CA ARG A 745 10.28 39.69 18.92
C ARG A 745 11.15 40.43 19.95
N GLY A 746 12.40 39.99 20.12
CA GLY A 746 13.37 40.65 21.02
C GLY A 746 13.79 42.08 20.62
N GLN A 747 13.45 42.55 19.40
CA GLN A 747 13.62 43.93 18.95
C GLN A 747 12.28 44.71 18.92
N GLY A 748 11.14 44.02 18.98
CA GLY A 748 9.82 44.62 18.81
C GLY A 748 9.52 45.04 17.36
N GLU A 749 10.26 44.51 16.39
CA GLU A 749 10.26 44.99 14.99
C GLU A 749 10.06 43.87 13.96
N ILE A 750 9.44 44.24 12.83
CA ILE A 750 9.41 43.46 11.59
C ILE A 750 10.29 44.20 10.57
N ILE A 751 11.19 43.45 9.94
CA ILE A 751 12.25 43.95 9.07
C ILE A 751 12.02 43.48 7.64
N PHE A 752 12.19 44.39 6.68
CA PHE A 752 12.08 44.12 5.25
C PHE A 752 13.38 44.46 4.54
N ASN A 753 13.84 43.57 3.65
CA ASN A 753 15.10 43.76 2.94
C ASN A 753 15.17 42.91 1.65
N SER A 754 16.29 42.99 0.94
CA SER A 754 16.70 42.10 -0.14
C SER A 754 18.18 41.76 0.02
N LYS A 755 18.58 40.54 -0.35
CA LYS A 755 19.98 40.12 -0.45
C LYS A 755 20.30 39.80 -1.91
N LEU A 756 21.13 40.62 -2.54
CA LEU A 756 21.47 40.53 -3.96
C LEU A 756 22.98 40.42 -4.11
N ASP A 757 23.43 39.52 -4.99
CA ASP A 757 24.83 39.27 -5.30
C ASP A 757 25.68 39.05 -4.01
N GLY A 758 25.08 38.34 -3.04
CA GLY A 758 25.66 38.03 -1.73
C GLY A 758 25.54 39.12 -0.65
N SER A 759 25.09 40.34 -0.97
CA SER A 759 25.05 41.49 -0.06
C SER A 759 23.63 41.88 0.33
N TRP A 760 23.40 42.18 1.62
CA TRP A 760 22.13 42.74 2.09
C TRP A 760 22.04 44.24 1.78
N GLY A 761 20.86 44.72 1.41
CA GLY A 761 20.57 46.15 1.32
C GLY A 761 20.25 46.80 2.68
N GLU A 762 19.80 48.05 2.65
CA GLU A 762 19.35 48.76 3.86
C GLU A 762 18.05 48.15 4.43
N GLU A 763 17.97 47.97 5.75
CA GLU A 763 16.79 47.39 6.41
C GLU A 763 15.67 48.43 6.55
N GLU A 764 14.49 48.13 6.01
CA GLU A 764 13.25 48.87 6.28
C GLU A 764 12.54 48.22 7.49
N ARG A 765 12.00 49.03 8.41
CA ARG A 765 11.51 48.55 9.72
C ARG A 765 10.12 49.08 10.06
N ILE A 766 9.29 48.23 10.65
CA ILE A 766 8.00 48.61 11.28
C ILE A 766 7.88 47.96 12.67
N PRO A 767 7.14 48.55 13.62
CA PRO A 767 6.90 47.92 14.92
C PRO A 767 5.96 46.71 14.84
N ILE A 768 6.16 45.72 15.72
CA ILE A 768 5.27 44.57 15.88
C ILE A 768 3.95 44.97 16.59
N GLY A 769 4.00 45.91 17.53
CA GLY A 769 2.91 46.20 18.49
C GLY A 769 1.57 46.78 17.94
N SER A 770 1.33 46.67 16.63
CA SER A 770 0.07 46.97 15.94
C SER A 770 -0.19 45.99 14.77
N ARG A 771 0.36 44.78 14.87
CA ARG A 771 0.35 43.68 13.90
C ARG A 771 0.16 42.37 14.66
N PHE A 772 -0.47 41.36 14.05
CA PHE A 772 -0.87 40.12 14.72
C PHE A 772 -1.95 40.37 15.78
N GLU A 773 -3.18 40.65 15.31
CA GLU A 773 -4.31 41.01 16.19
C GLU A 773 -4.96 39.81 16.91
N ASN A 774 -4.67 38.58 16.48
CA ASN A 774 -5.16 37.34 17.09
C ASN A 774 -4.00 36.38 17.40
N GLU A 775 -4.02 35.73 18.57
CA GLU A 775 -3.05 34.68 18.93
C GLU A 775 -3.39 33.33 18.25
N GLU A 776 -4.64 33.14 17.80
CA GLU A 776 -5.14 31.93 17.12
C GLU A 776 -4.63 31.78 15.67
N GLY A 777 -3.89 32.74 15.12
CA GLY A 777 -3.32 32.65 13.77
C GLY A 777 -3.04 34.01 13.13
N ALA A 778 -2.35 33.98 11.98
CA ALA A 778 -1.99 35.19 11.23
C ALA A 778 -2.12 35.00 9.71
N THR A 779 -2.39 36.10 9.00
CA THR A 779 -2.31 36.15 7.53
C THR A 779 -1.27 37.17 7.09
N ILE A 780 -0.25 36.76 6.34
CA ILE A 780 0.70 37.66 5.67
C ILE A 780 0.43 37.63 4.16
N LEU A 781 0.02 38.76 3.60
CA LEU A 781 -0.22 38.96 2.18
C LEU A 781 0.93 39.76 1.57
N ILE A 782 1.49 39.28 0.46
CA ILE A 782 2.55 39.94 -0.31
C ILE A 782 2.05 40.08 -1.75
N HIS A 783 1.77 41.30 -2.21
CA HIS A 783 1.28 41.60 -3.54
C HIS A 783 2.37 42.30 -4.37
N ASP A 784 2.75 41.69 -5.49
CA ASP A 784 3.69 42.25 -6.45
C ASP A 784 3.02 43.37 -7.26
N GLN A 785 3.34 44.63 -6.97
CA GLN A 785 2.82 45.82 -7.69
C GLN A 785 3.63 46.16 -8.96
N GLY A 786 4.49 45.24 -9.42
CA GLY A 786 5.43 45.45 -10.52
C GLY A 786 6.73 46.11 -10.06
N ASN A 787 6.67 47.32 -9.52
CA ASN A 787 7.81 48.12 -9.05
C ASN A 787 8.12 47.99 -7.54
N GLY A 788 7.26 47.30 -6.79
CA GLY A 788 7.37 47.12 -5.34
C GLY A 788 6.57 45.91 -4.86
N TYR A 789 6.72 45.58 -3.59
CA TYR A 789 5.88 44.62 -2.87
C TYR A 789 5.02 45.34 -1.85
N GLU A 790 3.71 45.25 -2.00
CA GLU A 790 2.72 45.71 -1.03
C GLU A 790 2.49 44.58 -0.02
N VAL A 791 2.69 44.85 1.27
CA VAL A 791 2.56 43.87 2.35
C VAL A 791 1.40 44.23 3.26
N SER A 792 0.55 43.26 3.56
CA SER A 792 -0.46 43.35 4.62
C SER A 792 -0.29 42.22 5.63
N ILE A 793 -0.53 42.51 6.90
CA ILE A 793 -0.59 41.53 8.00
C ILE A 793 -2.02 41.61 8.56
N ASP A 794 -2.69 40.47 8.67
CA ASP A 794 -4.10 40.31 9.05
C ASP A 794 -5.02 41.26 8.26
N TRP A 795 -4.75 41.36 6.96
CA TRP A 795 -5.45 42.23 6.01
C TRP A 795 -5.29 43.75 6.26
N VAL A 796 -4.48 44.15 7.24
CA VAL A 796 -4.09 45.54 7.49
C VAL A 796 -2.76 45.85 6.78
N HIS A 797 -2.70 46.95 6.03
CA HIS A 797 -1.46 47.38 5.37
C HIS A 797 -0.30 47.51 6.37
N ALA A 798 0.80 46.84 6.08
CA ALA A 798 2.00 46.78 6.91
C ALA A 798 3.12 47.68 6.36
N LEU A 799 3.48 47.53 5.07
CA LEU A 799 4.53 48.28 4.39
C LEU A 799 4.38 48.17 2.85
N TRP A 800 4.78 49.22 2.11
CA TRP A 800 5.16 49.10 0.70
C TRP A 800 6.68 49.11 0.57
N PHE A 801 7.27 48.06 0.01
CA PHE A 801 8.72 47.89 -0.16
C PHE A 801 9.14 48.08 -1.62
N ALA A 802 10.07 48.99 -1.90
CA ALA A 802 10.56 49.24 -3.26
C ALA A 802 11.43 48.06 -3.75
N LYS A 803 11.13 47.52 -4.94
CA LYS A 803 11.95 46.43 -5.50
C LYS A 803 13.36 46.94 -5.84
N ARG A 804 14.36 46.27 -5.27
CA ARG A 804 15.79 46.53 -5.50
C ARG A 804 16.40 45.61 -6.57
N ALA A 805 15.61 44.65 -7.05
CA ALA A 805 15.99 43.61 -8.00
C ALA A 805 15.18 43.74 -9.31
N ASP A 806 15.34 44.86 -10.02
CA ASP A 806 14.60 45.11 -11.27
C ASP A 806 14.88 44.03 -12.33
N GLY A 807 13.84 43.65 -13.08
CA GLY A 807 13.87 42.54 -14.05
C GLY A 807 14.01 41.13 -13.46
N ARG A 808 14.32 40.95 -12.16
CA ARG A 808 14.38 39.64 -11.51
C ARG A 808 12.97 39.13 -11.14
N THR A 809 12.77 37.81 -11.16
CA THR A 809 11.44 37.20 -10.94
C THR A 809 11.46 36.19 -9.80
N ALA A 810 10.36 36.13 -9.06
CA ALA A 810 10.20 35.22 -7.93
C ALA A 810 10.05 33.77 -8.42
N GLN A 811 10.91 32.88 -7.92
CA GLN A 811 10.93 31.46 -8.26
C GLN A 811 10.73 30.53 -7.05
N SER A 812 11.07 30.97 -5.84
CA SER A 812 10.82 30.20 -4.62
C SER A 812 10.58 31.07 -3.40
N ILE A 813 10.05 30.45 -2.35
CA ILE A 813 9.94 30.99 -1.00
C ILE A 813 10.61 30.03 -0.02
N TRP A 814 11.29 30.58 1.00
CA TRP A 814 11.91 29.85 2.11
C TRP A 814 11.42 30.42 3.44
N TYR A 815 11.25 29.54 4.43
CA TYR A 815 10.83 29.87 5.79
C TYR A 815 11.82 29.25 6.78
N GLY A 816 12.14 29.93 7.89
CA GLY A 816 13.04 29.38 8.91
C GLY A 816 13.42 30.39 9.99
N LEU A 817 14.36 30.00 10.84
CA LEU A 817 14.97 30.89 11.84
C LEU A 817 16.38 31.32 11.43
N GLY A 818 16.69 32.60 11.64
CA GLY A 818 18.05 33.12 11.54
C GLY A 818 19.00 32.38 12.49
N ASP A 819 20.20 32.04 12.00
CA ASP A 819 21.24 31.27 12.71
C ASP A 819 20.80 29.91 13.31
N LYS A 820 19.61 29.40 12.93
CA LYS A 820 18.99 28.16 13.41
C LYS A 820 18.81 28.09 14.95
N GLN A 821 18.55 29.23 15.60
CA GLN A 821 18.33 29.31 17.05
C GLN A 821 17.03 30.07 17.37
N GLY A 822 16.39 29.71 18.50
CA GLY A 822 15.14 30.32 18.97
C GLY A 822 13.89 29.48 18.71
N THR A 823 12.72 30.06 18.98
CA THR A 823 11.39 29.56 18.58
C THR A 823 10.80 30.48 17.52
N SER A 824 9.91 29.99 16.65
CA SER A 824 9.28 30.88 15.66
C SER A 824 8.11 31.67 16.24
N THR A 825 7.91 32.89 15.72
CA THR A 825 6.71 33.69 15.96
C THR A 825 5.46 33.11 15.30
N LEU A 826 5.64 32.26 14.27
CA LEU A 826 4.56 31.65 13.48
C LEU A 826 4.55 30.11 13.68
N SER A 827 3.52 29.41 13.19
CA SER A 827 3.42 27.96 13.31
C SER A 827 4.51 27.22 12.51
N GLU A 828 4.93 26.03 13.00
CA GLU A 828 6.01 25.25 12.37
C GLU A 828 5.73 24.84 10.91
N ASP A 829 4.46 24.71 10.53
CA ASP A 829 4.00 24.66 9.14
C ASP A 829 3.24 25.97 8.83
N LEU A 830 3.58 26.64 7.73
CA LEU A 830 2.77 27.70 7.12
C LEU A 830 2.00 27.17 5.91
N GLU A 831 0.76 27.60 5.70
CA GLU A 831 0.09 27.41 4.41
C GLU A 831 0.43 28.56 3.46
N VAL A 832 0.78 28.25 2.21
CA VAL A 832 1.18 29.22 1.18
C VAL A 832 0.24 29.11 -0.02
N ARG A 833 -0.45 30.18 -0.40
CA ARG A 833 -1.27 30.23 -1.63
C ARG A 833 -0.72 31.24 -2.62
N THR A 834 -0.88 30.99 -3.93
CA THR A 834 -0.51 31.97 -4.97
C THR A 834 -1.64 32.30 -5.95
N TYR A 835 -1.86 33.60 -6.15
CA TYR A 835 -2.88 34.14 -7.05
C TYR A 835 -2.21 34.94 -8.18
N PRO A 836 -2.72 34.86 -9.42
CA PRO A 836 -2.17 35.62 -10.55
C PRO A 836 -2.54 37.12 -10.55
N SER A 837 -3.48 37.53 -9.69
CA SER A 837 -3.92 38.92 -9.51
C SER A 837 -4.60 39.11 -8.16
N MET A 838 -4.64 40.34 -7.64
CA MET A 838 -5.48 40.67 -6.46
C MET A 838 -6.98 40.45 -6.74
N LYS A 839 -7.40 40.56 -8.01
CA LYS A 839 -8.77 40.22 -8.44
C LYS A 839 -9.08 38.73 -8.25
N ALA A 840 -8.13 37.84 -8.53
CA ALA A 840 -8.31 36.40 -8.37
C ALA A 840 -8.48 36.00 -6.89
N LEU A 841 -7.85 36.72 -5.97
CA LEU A 841 -8.04 36.57 -4.53
C LEU A 841 -9.48 36.93 -4.12
N PHE A 842 -9.97 38.12 -4.45
CA PHE A 842 -11.31 38.56 -3.99
C PHE A 842 -12.51 37.88 -4.64
N LEU A 843 -12.37 37.29 -5.83
CA LEU A 843 -13.43 36.47 -6.45
C LEU A 843 -13.76 35.19 -5.64
N GLN A 844 -13.02 34.91 -4.57
CA GLN A 844 -13.29 33.83 -3.61
C GLN A 844 -14.52 34.08 -2.71
N LYS A 845 -14.97 35.34 -2.52
CA LYS A 845 -16.03 35.66 -1.54
C LYS A 845 -17.48 35.52 -2.03
N HIS A 846 -17.73 35.49 -3.34
CA HIS A 846 -19.10 35.52 -3.88
C HIS A 846 -19.69 34.15 -4.27
N SER A 847 -18.91 33.07 -4.24
CA SER A 847 -19.42 31.71 -4.51
C SER A 847 -20.09 31.01 -3.32
N HIS A 848 -20.23 31.69 -2.17
CA HIS A 848 -20.94 31.17 -0.99
C HIS A 848 -22.28 31.87 -0.71
N GLU A 849 -22.70 32.84 -1.54
CA GLU A 849 -23.98 33.57 -1.34
C GLU A 849 -25.06 33.25 -2.40
N GLU A 850 -24.76 32.42 -3.42
CA GLU A 850 -25.77 32.01 -4.44
C GLU A 850 -26.47 30.66 -4.15
N GLU A 851 -26.21 30.03 -2.99
CA GLU A 851 -27.00 28.89 -2.47
C GLU A 851 -27.80 29.26 -1.20
N LYS A 852 -28.74 30.21 -1.36
CA LYS A 852 -29.82 30.49 -0.39
C LYS A 852 -31.16 30.77 -1.07
#